data_AF-A0A023BCY5-F1
#
_entry.id   AF-A0A023BCY5-F1
#
_cell.length_a   1.000
_cell.length_b   1.000
_cell.length_c   1.000
_cell.angle_alpha   90.00
_cell.angle_beta   90.00
_cell.angle_gamma   90.00
#
_symmetry.space_group_name_H-M   'P 1'
#
loop_
_entity.id
_entity.type
_entity.pdbx_description
1 polymer ?
#
loop_
_entity_poly.entity_id
_entity_poly.type
_entity_poly.pdbx_seq_one_letter_code
_entity_poly.pdbx_strand_id
1 'polypeptide(L)'
;MRICYAGRDTGWIILTLFGVVRVGGTTTNQSSLEEASLEPRKEVSKSMGGPALLGPPLFVKVSTELSVPPRTTWAGPNLVARALDECLEKEKNLKPALGPYEEEKVARSAKDAILRELRDLRDLRDLRELSNRKSKAGDLSSISDLSSISDLSISDLSISDLSISDFERCSWAWLKLALVTREYQHNDGGGLISQLEELVVRPPGLSDTWFLAGVLYTFLPYMRRWLPPKLSSKGGWDCRKMIFRISFPDGVVRLPESEECVNRICAYSKLEWWFRQAYTNAHIDEETWRGLSKRQTEFFRVKRVLGRQAFDDAIQAMRVRIPPPAHVKLSNLQYLSCLHKYAVTTPEKMTKKFRTRYPKATRYTLPYSSSDPSSSSSVPPEAIPSEAIPSEAIPSEAVPTETVPTEAVPALSGLSPASVDVESSVAADRSVVAEMTSFMARVLQECAERERKEGYLMTSRANVDIARCVLRKYERALNKLGGRSGGNGQVDSCFDSCGWRWLCLVGLMNDYLEPDELHNLIADSEKIVPRPKHVSPLWYLACRMQTCLRVKVIASSFKCWLKALPAWWIPNSLIYQDHFPHAFGELPMSDTSARLIAFSSRATHWLASGLRKFQLTSKTWSSTLHDDMVTIFHTVLGDRWFSEMINIIKPKISALALAQDVQQMLPDKTIMKAVLKYAGLDRRVGDALCKAWRLDLSLKRPDIANSSDDEGPAKKRVCGG
;
A
#
# COMPACT_ATOMS: atom_id res chain seq x y z
N MET A 1 34.11 -20.50 -20.63
CA MET A 1 33.98 -19.53 -19.51
C MET A 1 34.52 -20.18 -18.25
N ARG A 2 35.60 -19.65 -17.66
CA ARG A 2 36.14 -20.13 -16.38
C ARG A 2 35.35 -19.48 -15.24
N ILE A 3 34.78 -20.33 -14.38
CA ILE A 3 34.23 -19.91 -13.08
C ILE A 3 34.99 -20.74 -12.05
N CYS A 4 35.78 -20.07 -11.21
CA CYS A 4 36.44 -20.68 -10.06
C CYS A 4 35.46 -20.68 -8.88
N TYR A 5 35.20 -21.85 -8.30
CA TYR A 5 34.52 -22.00 -7.01
C TYR A 5 35.52 -22.44 -5.95
N ALA A 6 35.54 -21.74 -4.82
CA ALA A 6 36.21 -22.17 -3.61
C ALA A 6 35.14 -22.50 -2.54
N GLY A 7 35.21 -23.72 -2.00
CA GLY A 7 34.80 -24.01 -0.62
C GLY A 7 33.37 -24.51 -0.35
N ARG A 8 33.27 -25.86 -0.20
CA ARG A 8 32.39 -26.65 0.70
C ARG A 8 30.87 -26.53 0.55
N ASP A 9 30.30 -27.40 -0.30
CA ASP A 9 29.51 -28.56 0.14
C ASP A 9 29.04 -29.36 -1.09
N THR A 10 29.36 -30.66 -1.10
CA THR A 10 29.17 -31.56 -2.24
C THR A 10 27.73 -32.08 -2.31
N GLY A 11 26.95 -31.55 -3.25
CA GLY A 11 25.72 -32.18 -3.75
C GLY A 11 25.92 -32.65 -5.19
N TRP A 12 25.78 -33.95 -5.45
CA TRP A 12 25.87 -34.53 -6.79
C TRP A 12 24.66 -34.11 -7.63
N ILE A 13 24.90 -33.45 -8.77
CA ILE A 13 23.89 -33.22 -9.81
C ILE A 13 24.17 -34.21 -10.94
N ILE A 14 23.28 -35.19 -11.12
CA ILE A 14 23.26 -36.05 -12.31
C ILE A 14 22.63 -35.23 -13.45
N LEU A 15 23.45 -34.86 -14.43
CA LEU A 15 23.03 -34.24 -15.68
C LEU A 15 22.78 -35.34 -16.72
N THR A 16 21.51 -35.70 -16.91
CA THR A 16 21.11 -36.61 -18.00
C THR A 16 20.94 -35.79 -19.28
N LEU A 17 21.93 -35.89 -20.18
CA LEU A 17 21.84 -35.39 -21.56
C LEU A 17 21.00 -36.37 -22.39
N PHE A 18 19.78 -35.98 -22.77
CA PHE A 18 19.03 -36.70 -23.81
C PHE A 18 19.47 -36.21 -25.19
N GLY A 19 20.23 -37.07 -25.88
CA GLY A 19 20.57 -36.93 -27.28
C GLY A 19 19.32 -37.09 -28.17
N VAL A 20 19.21 -36.20 -29.15
CA VAL A 20 18.21 -36.25 -30.22
C VAL A 20 18.60 -37.39 -31.16
N VAL A 21 17.78 -38.44 -31.23
CA VAL A 21 17.86 -39.47 -32.26
C VAL A 21 16.79 -39.21 -33.31
N ARG A 22 17.23 -38.91 -34.54
CA ARG A 22 16.43 -39.02 -35.76
C ARG A 22 16.26 -40.50 -36.09
N VAL A 23 15.02 -40.94 -36.30
CA VAL A 23 14.72 -42.14 -37.11
C VAL A 23 13.54 -41.80 -38.03
N GLY A 24 13.72 -42.05 -39.31
CA GLY A 24 12.68 -42.01 -40.35
C GLY A 24 12.34 -43.41 -40.86
N GLY A 25 11.21 -43.48 -41.59
CA GLY A 25 10.74 -44.63 -42.39
C GLY A 25 10.11 -45.77 -41.58
N THR A 26 9.05 -46.48 -41.99
CA THR A 26 8.36 -46.64 -43.29
C THR A 26 7.05 -47.44 -43.06
N THR A 27 5.99 -47.03 -43.78
CA THR A 27 4.87 -47.76 -44.45
C THR A 27 4.30 -49.13 -44.01
N THR A 28 3.00 -49.31 -44.37
CA THR A 28 2.11 -50.51 -44.49
C THR A 28 1.43 -51.00 -43.20
N ASN A 29 0.16 -51.44 -43.12
CA ASN A 29 -1.00 -51.64 -44.02
C ASN A 29 -2.25 -51.75 -43.10
N GLN A 30 -3.39 -51.12 -43.42
CA GLN A 30 -4.61 -51.73 -43.99
C GLN A 30 -5.52 -52.50 -42.99
N SER A 31 -6.72 -51.95 -42.71
CA SER A 31 -8.01 -52.66 -42.44
C SER A 31 -9.11 -51.61 -42.15
N SER A 32 -9.95 -51.26 -43.15
CA SER A 32 -11.37 -51.64 -43.29
C SER A 32 -12.33 -50.96 -42.29
N LEU A 33 -13.07 -49.90 -42.67
CA LEU A 33 -14.39 -49.87 -43.33
C LEU A 33 -15.55 -50.33 -42.41
N GLU A 34 -16.32 -49.35 -41.92
CA GLU A 34 -17.78 -49.42 -41.86
C GLU A 34 -18.36 -48.00 -41.99
N GLU A 35 -19.06 -47.79 -43.11
CA GLU A 35 -19.81 -46.59 -43.47
C GLU A 35 -21.21 -46.62 -42.82
N ALA A 36 -21.69 -45.47 -42.35
CA ALA A 36 -23.11 -45.20 -42.19
C ALA A 36 -23.47 -43.92 -42.96
N SER A 37 -24.15 -44.14 -44.09
CA SER A 37 -24.71 -43.16 -45.02
C SER A 37 -25.96 -42.48 -44.45
N LEU A 38 -26.09 -41.16 -44.67
CA LEU A 38 -27.31 -40.39 -44.43
C LEU A 38 -27.72 -39.71 -45.75
N GLU A 39 -28.86 -40.14 -46.30
CA GLU A 39 -29.56 -39.50 -47.42
C GLU A 39 -30.19 -38.14 -47.02
N PRO A 40 -30.35 -37.19 -47.97
CA PRO A 40 -31.15 -35.98 -47.77
C PRO A 40 -32.59 -36.16 -48.29
N ARG A 41 -33.58 -35.78 -47.48
CA ARG A 41 -34.99 -35.71 -47.88
C ARG A 41 -35.40 -34.34 -48.40
N LYS A 42 -36.25 -34.42 -49.42
CA LYS A 42 -36.74 -33.41 -50.37
C LYS A 42 -37.59 -32.30 -49.78
N GLU A 43 -37.52 -31.18 -50.50
CA GLU A 43 -38.46 -30.06 -50.55
C GLU A 43 -39.89 -30.49 -50.85
N VAL A 44 -40.87 -29.79 -50.25
CA VAL A 44 -42.24 -29.72 -50.73
C VAL A 44 -42.67 -28.27 -50.72
N SER A 45 -42.85 -27.73 -51.93
CA SER A 45 -43.54 -26.49 -52.24
C SER A 45 -45.06 -26.71 -52.26
N LYS A 46 -45.83 -25.75 -51.76
CA LYS A 46 -47.27 -25.63 -52.04
C LYS A 46 -47.64 -24.17 -52.21
N SER A 47 -48.19 -23.87 -53.37
CA SER A 47 -48.80 -22.60 -53.77
C SER A 47 -50.31 -22.63 -53.57
N MET A 48 -50.89 -21.48 -53.23
CA MET A 48 -52.20 -20.92 -53.59
C MET A 48 -52.06 -19.41 -53.29
N GLY A 49 -52.41 -18.41 -54.09
CA GLY A 49 -53.31 -18.30 -55.23
C GLY A 49 -54.58 -17.54 -54.83
N GLY A 50 -54.67 -16.21 -55.08
CA GLY A 50 -55.94 -15.46 -55.12
C GLY A 50 -55.93 -14.06 -54.48
N PRO A 51 -56.80 -13.11 -54.92
CA PRO A 51 -56.34 -11.83 -55.48
C PRO A 51 -56.79 -10.53 -54.77
N ALA A 52 -56.32 -9.43 -55.37
CA ALA A 52 -56.30 -8.02 -54.96
C ALA A 52 -57.64 -7.32 -54.69
N LEU A 53 -57.60 -6.32 -53.78
CA LEU A 53 -58.47 -5.13 -53.80
C LEU A 53 -57.70 -3.88 -53.32
N LEU A 54 -57.90 -2.78 -54.05
CA LEU A 54 -57.35 -1.43 -53.86
C LEU A 54 -58.01 -0.69 -52.68
N GLY A 55 -57.23 0.08 -51.93
CA GLY A 55 -57.71 1.04 -50.92
C GLY A 55 -56.63 2.05 -50.46
N PRO A 56 -56.98 3.29 -50.07
CA PRO A 56 -56.13 4.50 -50.16
C PRO A 56 -55.19 4.72 -48.95
N PRO A 57 -54.22 5.67 -49.01
CA PRO A 57 -53.11 5.70 -48.08
C PRO A 57 -53.52 6.31 -46.73
N LEU A 58 -53.52 5.48 -45.69
CA LEU A 58 -53.54 5.94 -44.30
C LEU A 58 -52.10 6.08 -43.81
N PHE A 59 -51.71 7.32 -43.49
CA PHE A 59 -50.53 7.63 -42.70
C PHE A 59 -50.72 7.05 -41.28
N VAL A 60 -50.26 5.81 -41.08
CA VAL A 60 -50.09 5.21 -39.76
C VAL A 60 -48.67 5.50 -39.30
N LYS A 61 -48.55 6.34 -38.26
CA LYS A 61 -47.32 6.56 -37.51
C LYS A 61 -46.99 5.26 -36.77
N VAL A 62 -46.27 4.37 -37.44
CA VAL A 62 -45.71 3.14 -36.84
C VAL A 62 -44.66 3.59 -35.82
N SER A 63 -45.06 3.66 -34.56
CA SER A 63 -44.10 3.63 -33.45
C SER A 63 -43.64 2.19 -33.35
N THR A 64 -42.54 1.87 -34.04
CA THR A 64 -41.82 0.62 -33.86
C THR A 64 -41.16 0.65 -32.49
N GLU A 65 -41.94 0.45 -31.43
CA GLU A 65 -41.39 0.02 -30.15
C GLU A 65 -40.81 -1.37 -30.39
N LEU A 66 -39.50 -1.40 -30.66
CA LEU A 66 -38.68 -2.61 -30.57
C LEU A 66 -38.88 -3.18 -29.17
N SER A 67 -39.75 -4.19 -29.06
CA SER A 67 -39.90 -4.98 -27.85
C SER A 67 -38.51 -5.52 -27.49
N VAL A 68 -37.91 -4.99 -26.43
CA VAL A 68 -36.65 -5.52 -25.90
C VAL A 68 -36.93 -6.98 -25.54
N PRO A 69 -36.30 -7.97 -26.19
CA PRO A 69 -36.58 -9.36 -25.91
C PRO A 69 -36.31 -9.64 -24.42
N PRO A 70 -37.11 -10.49 -23.76
CA PRO A 70 -36.92 -10.83 -22.36
C PRO A 70 -35.48 -11.28 -22.14
N ARG A 71 -34.82 -10.77 -21.08
CA ARG A 71 -33.42 -11.06 -20.76
C ARG A 71 -33.25 -12.56 -20.54
N THR A 72 -32.97 -13.29 -21.62
CA THR A 72 -32.67 -14.72 -21.58
C THR A 72 -31.44 -14.92 -20.70
N THR A 73 -31.53 -15.84 -19.73
CA THR A 73 -30.42 -16.22 -18.85
C THR A 73 -29.18 -16.52 -19.68
N TRP A 74 -28.07 -15.83 -19.40
CA TRP A 74 -26.81 -16.02 -20.12
C TRP A 74 -26.38 -17.50 -20.09
N ALA A 75 -26.53 -18.19 -21.22
CA ALA A 75 -26.08 -19.57 -21.44
C ALA A 75 -24.67 -19.60 -22.08
N GLY A 76 -23.80 -18.67 -21.69
CA GLY A 76 -22.45 -18.60 -22.23
C GLY A 76 -21.61 -19.83 -21.88
N PRO A 77 -20.43 -19.97 -22.52
CA PRO A 77 -19.52 -21.06 -22.22
C PRO A 77 -19.18 -21.03 -20.72
N ASN A 78 -19.37 -22.16 -20.04
CA ASN A 78 -19.08 -22.30 -18.61
C ASN A 78 -17.56 -22.43 -18.38
N LEU A 79 -16.81 -21.39 -18.76
CA LEU A 79 -15.35 -21.38 -18.87
C LEU A 79 -14.71 -21.63 -17.51
N VAL A 80 -15.20 -20.98 -16.46
CA VAL A 80 -14.65 -21.12 -15.11
C VAL A 80 -14.93 -22.49 -14.53
N ALA A 81 -16.14 -23.06 -14.65
CA ALA A 81 -16.42 -24.39 -14.11
C ALA A 81 -15.54 -25.45 -14.78
N ARG A 82 -15.46 -25.44 -16.12
CA ARG A 82 -14.58 -26.36 -16.85
C ARG A 82 -13.12 -26.20 -16.43
N ALA A 83 -12.63 -24.97 -16.33
CA ALA A 83 -11.26 -24.71 -15.90
C ALA A 83 -11.02 -25.15 -14.45
N LEU A 84 -12.02 -24.99 -13.57
CA LEU A 84 -11.97 -25.44 -12.19
C LEU A 84 -11.88 -26.96 -12.11
N ASP A 85 -12.72 -27.69 -12.85
CA ASP A 85 -12.70 -29.16 -12.90
C ASP A 85 -11.35 -29.67 -13.43
N GLU A 86 -10.84 -29.10 -14.52
CA GLU A 86 -9.51 -29.43 -15.06
C GLU A 86 -8.40 -29.17 -14.02
N CYS A 87 -8.48 -28.08 -13.26
CA CYS A 87 -7.48 -27.75 -12.24
C CYS A 87 -7.59 -28.69 -11.02
N LEU A 88 -8.79 -28.98 -10.55
CA LEU A 88 -9.01 -29.90 -9.43
C LEU A 88 -8.58 -31.32 -9.78
N GLU A 89 -8.84 -31.79 -11.00
CA GLU A 89 -8.35 -33.09 -11.47
C GLU A 89 -6.81 -33.17 -11.54
N LYS A 90 -6.15 -32.09 -11.95
CA LYS A 90 -4.67 -32.00 -11.91
C LYS A 90 -4.13 -32.02 -10.49
N GLU A 91 -4.87 -31.49 -9.53
CA GLU A 91 -4.45 -31.33 -8.15
C GLU A 91 -5.00 -32.39 -7.19
N LYS A 92 -5.75 -33.38 -7.67
CA LYS A 92 -6.40 -34.39 -6.81
C LYS A 92 -5.44 -35.16 -5.91
N ASN A 93 -4.18 -35.30 -6.34
CA ASN A 93 -3.12 -35.99 -5.60
C ASN A 93 -2.24 -35.02 -4.77
N LEU A 94 -2.45 -33.71 -4.86
CA LEU A 94 -1.70 -32.74 -4.09
C LEU A 94 -2.28 -32.63 -2.68
N LYS A 95 -1.39 -32.70 -1.69
CA LYS A 95 -1.77 -32.43 -0.29
C LYS A 95 -2.18 -30.96 -0.16
N PRO A 96 -3.32 -30.66 0.50
CA PRO A 96 -3.71 -29.29 0.78
C PRO A 96 -2.60 -28.55 1.56
N ALA A 97 -2.50 -27.25 1.34
CA ALA A 97 -1.52 -26.37 1.96
C ALA A 97 -1.76 -26.23 3.47
N LEU A 98 -2.99 -26.45 3.93
CA LEU A 98 -3.38 -26.50 5.33
C LEU A 98 -3.80 -27.91 5.70
N GLY A 99 -3.33 -28.40 6.85
CA GLY A 99 -3.93 -29.58 7.47
C GLY A 99 -5.33 -29.25 8.03
N PRO A 100 -6.21 -30.24 8.25
CA PRO A 100 -7.55 -30.00 8.79
C PRO A 100 -7.56 -29.17 10.08
N TYR A 101 -6.62 -29.43 11.00
CA TYR A 101 -6.48 -28.65 12.23
C TYR A 101 -6.13 -27.16 11.98
N GLU A 102 -5.30 -26.89 10.98
CA GLU A 102 -4.94 -25.51 10.62
C GLU A 102 -6.11 -24.79 9.97
N GLU A 103 -6.86 -25.48 9.10
CA GLU A 103 -8.08 -24.96 8.49
C GLU A 103 -9.12 -24.60 9.53
N GLU A 104 -9.37 -25.50 10.49
CA GLU A 104 -10.29 -25.27 11.60
C GLU A 104 -9.88 -24.05 12.43
N LYS A 105 -8.59 -23.93 12.76
CA LYS A 105 -8.05 -22.80 13.52
C LYS A 105 -8.21 -21.48 12.75
N VAL A 106 -7.98 -21.49 11.43
CA VAL A 106 -8.16 -20.33 10.56
C VAL A 106 -9.64 -19.95 10.46
N ALA A 107 -10.54 -20.94 10.30
CA ALA A 107 -11.99 -20.74 10.29
C ALA A 107 -12.50 -20.11 11.60
N ARG A 108 -12.12 -20.67 12.75
CA ARG A 108 -12.47 -20.13 14.08
C ARG A 108 -11.95 -18.69 14.25
N SER A 109 -10.70 -18.44 13.90
CA SER A 109 -10.10 -17.10 13.97
C SER A 109 -10.83 -16.09 13.08
N ALA A 110 -11.24 -16.49 11.88
CA ALA A 110 -11.99 -15.65 10.96
C ALA A 110 -13.40 -15.35 11.49
N LYS A 111 -14.11 -16.37 12.01
CA LYS A 111 -15.42 -16.26 12.69
C LYS A 111 -15.36 -15.26 13.84
N ASP A 112 -14.40 -15.41 14.76
CA ASP A 112 -14.26 -14.51 15.91
C ASP A 112 -13.92 -13.08 15.48
N ALA A 113 -13.07 -12.95 14.46
CA ALA A 113 -12.67 -11.65 13.94
C ALA A 113 -13.84 -10.91 13.31
N ILE A 114 -14.63 -11.57 12.47
CA ILE A 114 -15.77 -10.92 11.80
C ILE A 114 -16.87 -10.57 12.80
N LEU A 115 -17.18 -11.46 13.73
CA LEU A 115 -18.20 -11.22 14.76
C LEU A 115 -17.78 -10.10 15.72
N ARG A 116 -16.49 -9.96 16.04
CA ARG A 116 -16.01 -8.84 16.84
C ARG A 116 -16.15 -7.52 16.10
N GLU A 117 -15.68 -7.44 14.85
CA GLU A 117 -15.75 -6.18 14.09
C GLU A 117 -17.21 -5.77 13.81
N LEU A 118 -18.12 -6.71 13.57
CA LEU A 118 -19.55 -6.41 13.41
C LEU A 118 -20.24 -6.02 14.72
N ARG A 119 -19.88 -6.63 15.85
CA ARG A 119 -20.37 -6.20 17.18
C ARG A 119 -19.90 -4.79 17.51
N ASP A 120 -18.61 -4.49 17.30
CA ASP A 120 -18.07 -3.14 17.48
C ASP A 120 -18.84 -2.11 16.62
N LEU A 121 -19.28 -2.50 15.42
CA LEU A 121 -20.10 -1.65 14.56
C LEU A 121 -21.57 -1.54 15.02
N ARG A 122 -22.15 -2.61 15.59
CA ARG A 122 -23.50 -2.60 16.18
C ARG A 122 -23.54 -1.68 17.39
N ASP A 123 -22.57 -1.80 18.30
CA ASP A 123 -22.48 -0.95 19.50
C ASP A 123 -22.40 0.54 19.12
N LEU A 124 -21.67 0.87 18.05
CA LEU A 124 -21.60 2.23 17.51
C LEU A 124 -22.94 2.71 16.94
N ARG A 125 -23.74 1.82 16.36
CA ARG A 125 -25.10 2.14 15.88
C ARG A 125 -26.05 2.38 17.06
N ASP A 126 -26.03 1.50 18.05
CA ASP A 126 -26.93 1.59 19.21
C ASP A 126 -26.65 2.86 20.02
N LEU A 127 -25.37 3.22 20.20
CA LEU A 127 -24.98 4.51 20.81
C LEU A 127 -25.51 5.71 20.01
N ARG A 128 -25.57 5.63 18.68
CA ARG A 128 -26.15 6.67 17.83
C ARG A 128 -27.66 6.76 18.00
N GLU A 129 -28.35 5.63 18.03
CA GLU A 129 -29.81 5.60 18.26
C GLU A 129 -30.17 6.15 19.63
N LEU A 130 -29.41 5.80 20.67
CA LEU A 130 -29.54 6.37 22.01
C LEU A 130 -29.30 7.89 22.00
N SER A 131 -28.27 8.37 21.29
CA SER A 131 -28.02 9.80 21.12
C SER A 131 -29.19 10.51 20.43
N ASN A 132 -29.77 9.90 19.39
CA ASN A 132 -30.90 10.44 18.65
C ASN A 132 -32.22 10.41 19.43
N ARG A 133 -32.40 9.43 20.33
CA ARG A 133 -33.55 9.39 21.25
C ARG A 133 -33.41 10.47 22.32
N LYS A 134 -32.21 10.67 22.87
CA LYS A 134 -31.94 11.75 23.83
C LYS A 134 -32.17 13.14 23.24
N SER A 135 -31.79 13.38 21.98
CA SER A 135 -32.06 14.67 21.32
C SER A 135 -33.54 14.93 21.05
N LYS A 136 -34.38 13.88 20.95
CA LYS A 136 -35.84 14.00 20.77
C LYS A 136 -36.63 14.13 22.07
N ALA A 137 -36.07 13.73 23.22
CA ALA A 137 -36.80 13.64 24.49
C ALA A 137 -37.01 14.98 25.21
N GLY A 138 -36.65 16.12 24.62
CA GLY A 138 -37.15 17.44 25.03
C GLY A 138 -36.69 18.03 26.37
N ASP A 139 -36.02 17.27 27.25
CA ASP A 139 -35.43 17.80 28.49
C ASP A 139 -34.16 18.62 28.18
N LEU A 140 -34.39 19.89 27.82
CA LEU A 140 -33.41 20.79 27.23
C LEU A 140 -33.01 21.99 28.10
N SER A 141 -33.17 21.92 29.43
CA SER A 141 -32.71 23.03 30.30
C SER A 141 -31.21 23.01 30.61
N SER A 142 -30.42 22.02 30.15
CA SER A 142 -28.97 21.98 30.44
C SER A 142 -28.08 21.50 29.29
N ILE A 143 -28.58 21.48 28.05
CA ILE A 143 -27.82 20.94 26.91
C ILE A 143 -27.95 21.86 25.69
N SER A 144 -27.37 23.05 25.78
CA SER A 144 -27.17 23.95 24.64
C SER A 144 -26.05 23.48 23.67
N ASP A 145 -25.28 22.45 24.03
CA ASP A 145 -24.06 22.05 23.30
C ASP A 145 -24.20 20.83 22.36
N LEU A 146 -25.35 20.13 22.32
CA LEU A 146 -25.52 18.91 21.50
C LEU A 146 -26.26 19.14 20.16
N SER A 147 -26.72 20.35 19.85
CA SER A 147 -27.36 20.67 18.56
C SER A 147 -26.43 20.56 17.34
N SER A 148 -25.11 20.42 17.55
CA SER A 148 -24.11 20.24 16.49
C SER A 148 -23.87 18.77 16.07
N ILE A 149 -24.62 17.79 16.60
CA ILE A 149 -24.43 16.35 16.34
C ILE A 149 -25.21 15.85 15.11
N SER A 150 -26.26 16.56 14.68
CA SER A 150 -27.15 16.11 13.60
C SER A 150 -26.53 16.10 12.19
N ASP A 151 -25.41 16.80 11.97
CA ASP A 151 -24.80 16.96 10.64
C ASP A 151 -23.66 15.98 10.32
N LEU A 152 -23.40 14.99 11.19
CA LEU A 152 -22.40 13.97 10.93
C LEU A 152 -22.91 12.93 9.91
N SER A 153 -22.70 13.23 8.63
CA SER A 153 -22.88 12.34 7.48
C SER A 153 -21.94 11.11 7.54
N ILE A 154 -22.26 10.15 8.40
CA ILE A 154 -21.81 8.75 8.29
C ILE A 154 -22.75 8.02 7.33
N SER A 155 -22.88 8.54 6.11
CA SER A 155 -23.63 7.90 5.01
C SER A 155 -22.82 6.78 4.34
N ASP A 156 -21.52 6.65 4.64
CA ASP A 156 -20.62 5.72 3.93
C ASP A 156 -20.45 4.33 4.59
N LEU A 157 -21.07 4.10 5.75
CA LEU A 157 -21.00 2.85 6.53
C LEU A 157 -22.38 2.36 6.99
N SER A 158 -23.45 2.71 6.29
CA SER A 158 -24.74 2.03 6.48
C SER A 158 -24.55 0.56 6.11
N ILE A 159 -24.37 -0.29 7.12
CA ILE A 159 -24.31 -1.76 7.00
C ILE A 159 -25.60 -2.29 6.33
N SER A 160 -26.68 -1.52 6.47
CA SER A 160 -27.99 -1.71 5.86
C SER A 160 -28.04 -1.51 4.35
N ASP A 161 -27.05 -0.85 3.73
CA ASP A 161 -27.05 -0.51 2.29
C ASP A 161 -26.03 -1.30 1.47
N LEU A 162 -25.65 -2.51 1.92
CA LEU A 162 -24.84 -3.38 1.08
C LEU A 162 -25.68 -3.92 -0.08
N SER A 163 -25.36 -3.46 -1.28
CA SER A 163 -26.02 -3.89 -2.51
C SER A 163 -25.45 -5.21 -3.00
N ILE A 164 -26.18 -5.92 -3.86
CA ILE A 164 -25.65 -7.13 -4.52
C ILE A 164 -24.32 -6.86 -5.27
N SER A 165 -24.12 -5.63 -5.76
CA SER A 165 -22.89 -5.23 -6.44
C SER A 165 -21.65 -5.25 -5.53
N ASP A 166 -21.83 -5.08 -4.21
CA ASP A 166 -20.75 -5.17 -3.22
C ASP A 166 -20.22 -6.61 -3.08
N PHE A 167 -21.03 -7.60 -3.50
CA PHE A 167 -20.71 -9.03 -3.47
C PHE A 167 -20.37 -9.61 -4.85
N GLU A 168 -20.35 -8.80 -5.92
CA GLU A 168 -20.07 -9.29 -7.27
C GLU A 168 -18.63 -9.79 -7.45
N ARG A 169 -17.72 -9.41 -6.56
CA ARG A 169 -16.31 -9.79 -6.63
C ARG A 169 -15.66 -9.85 -5.27
N CYS A 170 -14.75 -10.80 -5.10
CA CYS A 170 -13.84 -10.86 -3.96
C CYS A 170 -12.46 -11.30 -4.47
N SER A 171 -11.42 -11.23 -3.62
CA SER A 171 -10.16 -11.86 -4.01
C SER A 171 -10.20 -13.36 -3.74
N TRP A 172 -9.41 -14.13 -4.51
CA TRP A 172 -9.27 -15.57 -4.36
C TRP A 172 -9.14 -16.03 -2.90
N ALA A 173 -8.25 -15.37 -2.15
CA ALA A 173 -7.99 -15.71 -0.76
C ALA A 173 -9.22 -15.57 0.16
N TRP A 174 -10.13 -14.62 -0.11
CA TRP A 174 -11.35 -14.44 0.67
C TRP A 174 -12.42 -15.47 0.34
N LEU A 175 -12.56 -15.86 -0.93
CA LEU A 175 -13.44 -16.98 -1.28
C LEU A 175 -12.95 -18.28 -0.65
N LYS A 176 -11.63 -18.52 -0.70
CA LYS A 176 -11.02 -19.69 -0.04
C LYS A 176 -11.30 -19.72 1.46
N LEU A 177 -11.13 -18.57 2.13
CA LEU A 177 -11.46 -18.46 3.55
C LEU A 177 -12.95 -18.72 3.83
N ALA A 178 -13.84 -18.21 2.99
CA ALA A 178 -15.28 -18.42 3.14
C ALA A 178 -15.65 -19.90 3.00
N LEU A 179 -15.06 -20.62 2.03
CA LEU A 179 -15.27 -22.06 1.85
C LEU A 179 -14.82 -22.84 3.08
N VAL A 180 -13.58 -22.62 3.54
CA VAL A 180 -13.07 -23.26 4.75
C VAL A 180 -13.95 -22.91 5.96
N THR A 181 -14.31 -21.64 6.13
CA THR A 181 -15.16 -21.23 7.27
C THR A 181 -16.55 -21.85 7.22
N ARG A 182 -17.10 -22.13 6.03
CA ARG A 182 -18.40 -22.79 5.84
C ARG A 182 -18.31 -24.29 6.13
N GLU A 183 -17.26 -24.96 5.67
CA GLU A 183 -17.05 -26.40 5.90
C GLU A 183 -17.01 -26.72 7.40
N TYR A 184 -16.32 -25.90 8.20
CA TYR A 184 -16.23 -26.09 9.66
C TYR A 184 -17.44 -25.59 10.44
N GLN A 185 -18.36 -24.82 9.84
CA GLN A 185 -19.60 -24.40 10.50
C GLN A 185 -20.60 -25.53 10.71
N HIS A 186 -20.61 -26.53 9.82
CA HIS A 186 -21.54 -27.65 9.92
C HIS A 186 -21.37 -28.44 11.22
N ASN A 187 -20.22 -28.33 11.89
CA ASN A 187 -19.91 -29.06 13.11
C ASN A 187 -20.31 -28.32 14.40
N ASP A 188 -20.52 -27.00 14.36
CA ASP A 188 -20.61 -26.14 15.56
C ASP A 188 -22.06 -25.79 15.97
N GLY A 189 -23.07 -26.33 15.28
CA GLY A 189 -24.51 -26.20 15.60
C GLY A 189 -25.13 -24.79 15.47
N GLY A 190 -24.31 -23.73 15.55
CA GLY A 190 -24.70 -22.34 15.35
C GLY A 190 -24.26 -21.82 13.99
N GLY A 191 -25.19 -21.65 13.06
CA GLY A 191 -24.92 -21.12 11.73
C GLY A 191 -24.36 -19.70 11.80
N LEU A 192 -23.06 -19.51 11.53
CA LEU A 192 -22.44 -18.18 11.42
C LEU A 192 -23.17 -17.34 10.38
N ILE A 193 -23.64 -17.97 9.30
CA ILE A 193 -24.46 -17.33 8.27
C ILE A 193 -25.66 -16.60 8.88
N SER A 194 -26.46 -17.26 9.72
CA SER A 194 -27.64 -16.66 10.35
C SER A 194 -27.25 -15.49 11.26
N GLN A 195 -26.17 -15.64 12.04
CA GLN A 195 -25.64 -14.54 12.86
C GLN A 195 -25.19 -13.34 12.01
N LEU A 196 -24.59 -13.61 10.84
CA LEU A 196 -24.19 -12.57 9.91
C LEU A 196 -25.40 -11.93 9.23
N GLU A 197 -26.46 -12.67 8.94
CA GLU A 197 -27.71 -12.15 8.37
C GLU A 197 -28.45 -11.22 9.35
N GLU A 198 -28.37 -11.48 10.65
CA GLU A 198 -28.86 -10.56 11.70
C GLU A 198 -28.06 -9.25 11.78
N LEU A 199 -26.83 -9.24 11.27
CA LEU A 199 -25.94 -8.08 11.29
C LEU A 199 -25.91 -7.36 9.94
N VAL A 200 -26.03 -8.10 8.84
CA VAL A 200 -25.89 -7.67 7.46
C VAL A 200 -26.97 -8.36 6.63
N VAL A 201 -27.92 -7.60 6.09
CA VAL A 201 -28.97 -8.15 5.21
C VAL A 201 -28.32 -8.78 3.99
N ARG A 202 -28.60 -10.07 3.75
CA ARG A 202 -28.12 -10.80 2.57
C ARG A 202 -28.90 -10.37 1.32
N PRO A 203 -28.23 -9.86 0.27
CA PRO A 203 -28.91 -9.63 -1.01
C PRO A 203 -29.49 -10.92 -1.61
N PRO A 204 -30.69 -10.87 -2.21
CA PRO A 204 -31.31 -12.05 -2.81
C PRO A 204 -30.45 -12.64 -3.93
N GLY A 205 -30.42 -13.97 -4.00
CA GLY A 205 -29.65 -14.72 -5.02
C GLY A 205 -28.15 -14.82 -4.75
N LEU A 206 -27.67 -14.56 -3.53
CA LEU A 206 -26.32 -14.91 -3.10
C LEU A 206 -26.32 -16.26 -2.40
N SER A 207 -25.39 -17.14 -2.78
CA SER A 207 -25.09 -18.34 -2.00
C SER A 207 -24.40 -17.99 -0.68
N ASP A 208 -24.48 -18.89 0.30
CA ASP A 208 -23.83 -18.73 1.61
C ASP A 208 -22.34 -18.42 1.48
N THR A 209 -21.66 -19.12 0.58
CA THR A 209 -20.23 -18.93 0.31
C THR A 209 -19.93 -17.52 -0.18
N TRP A 210 -20.69 -17.01 -1.16
CA TRP A 210 -20.46 -15.67 -1.72
C TRP A 210 -20.85 -14.56 -0.77
N PHE A 211 -21.93 -14.73 -0.02
CA PHE A 211 -22.30 -13.81 1.06
C PHE A 211 -21.18 -13.72 2.10
N LEU A 212 -20.71 -14.86 2.61
CA LEU A 212 -19.63 -14.91 3.59
C LEU A 212 -18.32 -14.31 3.04
N ALA A 213 -17.95 -14.64 1.79
CA ALA A 213 -16.76 -14.09 1.15
C ALA A 213 -16.82 -12.57 1.01
N GLY A 214 -17.99 -12.02 0.64
CA GLY A 214 -18.20 -10.58 0.53
C GLY A 214 -18.20 -9.86 1.89
N VAL A 215 -18.81 -10.46 2.92
CA VAL A 215 -18.76 -9.94 4.29
C VAL A 215 -17.31 -9.92 4.79
N LEU A 216 -16.58 -11.03 4.68
CA LEU A 216 -15.17 -11.10 5.07
C LEU A 216 -14.32 -10.08 4.30
N TYR A 217 -14.49 -9.97 2.99
CA TYR A 217 -13.80 -9.01 2.14
C TYR A 217 -14.09 -7.55 2.51
N THR A 218 -15.32 -7.24 2.91
CA THR A 218 -15.78 -5.87 3.18
C THR A 218 -15.35 -5.37 4.55
N PHE A 219 -15.45 -6.22 5.57
CA PHE A 219 -15.27 -5.82 6.97
C PHE A 219 -13.89 -6.16 7.52
N LEU A 220 -13.19 -7.17 6.99
CA LEU A 220 -11.86 -7.53 7.48
C LEU A 220 -10.76 -6.85 6.64
N PRO A 221 -9.95 -5.97 7.24
CA PRO A 221 -9.05 -5.09 6.49
C PRO A 221 -7.84 -5.81 5.89
N TYR A 222 -7.38 -6.91 6.50
CA TYR A 222 -6.15 -7.60 6.09
C TYR A 222 -6.16 -9.06 6.51
N MET A 223 -6.37 -9.96 5.55
CA MET A 223 -6.28 -11.41 5.77
C MET A 223 -4.92 -11.84 6.36
N ARG A 224 -3.82 -11.19 5.93
CA ARG A 224 -2.44 -11.48 6.39
C ARG A 224 -2.22 -11.32 7.89
N ARG A 225 -3.07 -10.57 8.60
CA ARG A 225 -2.96 -10.44 10.06
C ARG A 225 -3.47 -11.65 10.83
N TRP A 226 -4.27 -12.49 10.18
CA TRP A 226 -4.96 -13.63 10.80
C TRP A 226 -4.38 -14.96 10.32
N LEU A 227 -3.86 -14.99 9.10
CA LEU A 227 -3.15 -16.15 8.59
C LEU A 227 -1.79 -16.28 9.29
N PRO A 228 -1.46 -17.48 9.82
CA PRO A 228 -0.10 -17.80 10.22
C PRO A 228 0.91 -17.38 9.13
N PRO A 229 2.02 -16.69 9.49
CA PRO A 229 2.96 -16.14 8.52
C PRO A 229 3.46 -17.15 7.48
N LYS A 230 3.66 -18.41 7.93
CA LYS A 230 4.10 -19.55 7.10
C LYS A 230 3.13 -19.89 5.96
N LEU A 231 1.86 -19.51 6.08
CA LEU A 231 0.82 -19.84 5.11
C LEU A 231 0.67 -18.76 4.04
N SER A 232 1.21 -17.57 4.27
CA SER A 232 1.00 -16.44 3.37
C SER A 232 1.64 -16.61 1.99
N SER A 233 2.52 -17.58 1.76
CA SER A 233 3.15 -17.79 0.45
C SER A 233 2.73 -19.08 -0.26
N LYS A 234 1.83 -19.88 0.31
CA LYS A 234 1.44 -21.19 -0.23
C LYS A 234 -0.06 -21.25 -0.51
N GLY A 235 -0.46 -22.08 -1.47
CA GLY A 235 -1.85 -22.47 -1.70
C GLY A 235 -2.80 -21.35 -2.12
N GLY A 236 -2.29 -20.22 -2.65
CA GLY A 236 -3.10 -19.07 -3.05
C GLY A 236 -3.64 -18.21 -1.89
N TRP A 237 -3.20 -18.41 -0.65
CA TRP A 237 -3.67 -17.68 0.53
C TRP A 237 -3.28 -16.19 0.55
N ASP A 238 -2.28 -15.77 -0.24
CA ASP A 238 -2.01 -14.35 -0.51
C ASP A 238 -2.48 -13.87 -1.88
N CYS A 239 -3.17 -14.70 -2.64
CA CYS A 239 -3.64 -14.35 -3.96
C CYS A 239 -4.69 -13.25 -3.85
N ARG A 240 -4.29 -12.04 -4.26
CA ARG A 240 -5.14 -10.84 -4.33
C ARG A 240 -5.85 -10.69 -5.66
N LYS A 241 -5.75 -11.68 -6.55
CA LYS A 241 -6.44 -11.64 -7.83
C LYS A 241 -7.94 -11.74 -7.58
N MET A 242 -8.68 -10.92 -8.31
CA MET A 242 -10.13 -10.86 -8.18
C MET A 242 -10.78 -12.00 -8.95
N ILE A 243 -11.83 -12.54 -8.36
CA ILE A 243 -12.80 -13.44 -8.97
C ILE A 243 -14.17 -12.79 -8.90
N PHE A 244 -15.04 -13.16 -9.83
CA PHE A 244 -16.33 -12.54 -10.02
C PHE A 244 -17.43 -13.57 -9.83
N ARG A 245 -18.42 -13.25 -8.98
CA ARG A 245 -19.54 -14.13 -8.64
C ARG A 245 -20.23 -14.67 -9.88
N ILE A 246 -20.53 -13.76 -10.81
CA ILE A 246 -21.33 -14.09 -11.99
C ILE A 246 -20.67 -15.16 -12.87
N SER A 247 -19.34 -15.31 -12.82
CA SER A 247 -18.62 -16.34 -13.59
C SER A 247 -18.24 -17.55 -12.75
N PHE A 248 -18.56 -17.59 -11.45
CA PHE A 248 -18.08 -18.65 -10.57
C PHE A 248 -19.25 -19.53 -10.10
N PRO A 249 -19.12 -20.87 -10.13
CA PRO A 249 -20.21 -21.75 -9.70
C PRO A 249 -20.49 -21.64 -8.19
N ASP A 250 -21.76 -21.67 -7.79
CA ASP A 250 -22.17 -21.60 -6.38
C ASP A 250 -21.91 -22.89 -5.59
N GLY A 251 -21.88 -24.04 -6.28
CA GLY A 251 -21.70 -25.37 -5.68
C GLY A 251 -20.26 -25.79 -5.43
N VAL A 252 -19.29 -24.87 -5.51
CA VAL A 252 -17.88 -25.21 -5.32
C VAL A 252 -17.60 -25.54 -3.87
N VAL A 253 -17.05 -26.72 -3.62
CA VAL A 253 -16.66 -27.18 -2.27
C VAL A 253 -15.19 -26.87 -1.99
N ARG A 254 -14.31 -27.05 -2.99
CA ARG A 254 -12.86 -26.87 -2.86
C ARG A 254 -12.28 -26.05 -4.00
N LEU A 255 -11.25 -25.26 -3.70
CA LEU A 255 -10.48 -24.50 -4.67
C LEU A 255 -9.11 -25.12 -4.89
N PRO A 256 -8.55 -25.05 -6.12
CA PRO A 256 -7.17 -25.43 -6.36
C PRO A 256 -6.21 -24.47 -5.65
N GLU A 257 -4.99 -24.95 -5.46
CA GLU A 257 -3.99 -24.35 -4.59
C GLU A 257 -2.68 -24.04 -5.32
N SER A 258 -2.39 -24.72 -6.44
CA SER A 258 -1.21 -24.39 -7.21
C SER A 258 -1.33 -22.98 -7.80
N GLU A 259 -0.22 -22.25 -7.82
CA GLU A 259 -0.21 -20.88 -8.32
C GLU A 259 -0.68 -20.82 -9.79
N GLU A 260 -0.32 -21.81 -10.60
CA GLU A 260 -0.74 -21.93 -11.99
C GLU A 260 -2.27 -22.03 -12.12
N CYS A 261 -2.90 -22.97 -11.39
CA CYS A 261 -4.34 -23.17 -11.43
C CYS A 261 -5.11 -21.95 -10.89
N VAL A 262 -4.66 -21.38 -9.77
CA VAL A 262 -5.22 -20.14 -9.21
C VAL A 262 -5.16 -19.01 -10.24
N ASN A 263 -4.00 -18.84 -10.89
CA ASN A 263 -3.80 -17.82 -11.90
C ASN A 263 -4.72 -18.02 -13.10
N ARG A 264 -4.86 -19.27 -13.58
CA ARG A 264 -5.70 -19.66 -14.71
C ARG A 264 -7.18 -19.40 -14.42
N ILE A 265 -7.70 -19.80 -13.26
CA ILE A 265 -9.10 -19.58 -12.88
C ILE A 265 -9.41 -18.10 -12.70
N CYS A 266 -8.54 -17.32 -12.04
CA CYS A 266 -8.73 -15.87 -11.95
C CYS A 266 -8.73 -15.20 -13.33
N ALA A 267 -7.94 -15.69 -14.28
CA ALA A 267 -7.92 -15.18 -15.64
C ALA A 267 -9.21 -15.51 -16.41
N TYR A 268 -9.73 -16.74 -16.30
CA TYR A 268 -11.03 -17.13 -16.87
C TYR A 268 -12.17 -16.35 -16.25
N SER A 269 -12.22 -16.24 -14.92
CA SER A 269 -13.29 -15.51 -14.21
C SER A 269 -13.34 -14.04 -14.63
N LYS A 270 -12.18 -13.41 -14.82
CA LYS A 270 -12.07 -12.04 -15.33
C LYS A 270 -12.51 -11.91 -16.79
N LEU A 271 -12.09 -12.85 -17.65
CA LEU A 271 -12.45 -12.85 -19.07
C LEU A 271 -13.96 -13.03 -19.26
N GLU A 272 -14.55 -14.00 -18.56
CA GLU A 272 -15.99 -14.26 -18.62
C GLU A 272 -16.80 -13.08 -18.04
N TRP A 273 -16.31 -12.46 -16.97
CA TRP A 273 -16.93 -11.23 -16.45
C TRP A 273 -16.90 -10.10 -17.50
N TRP A 274 -15.79 -9.89 -18.20
CA TRP A 274 -15.73 -8.92 -19.31
C TRP A 274 -16.76 -9.24 -20.39
N PHE A 275 -16.89 -10.50 -20.77
CA PHE A 275 -17.87 -10.94 -21.76
C PHE A 275 -19.31 -10.67 -21.33
N ARG A 276 -19.67 -11.01 -20.09
CA ARG A 276 -21.03 -10.77 -19.57
C ARG A 276 -21.33 -9.28 -19.47
N GLN A 277 -20.37 -8.47 -19.03
CA GLN A 277 -20.52 -7.02 -18.98
C GLN A 277 -20.68 -6.43 -20.38
N ALA A 278 -19.84 -6.84 -21.33
CA ALA A 278 -19.98 -6.42 -22.72
C ALA A 278 -21.34 -6.82 -23.30
N TYR A 279 -21.79 -8.07 -23.07
CA TYR A 279 -23.09 -8.53 -23.54
C TYR A 279 -24.26 -7.74 -22.91
N THR A 280 -24.17 -7.39 -21.64
CA THR A 280 -25.23 -6.66 -20.92
C THR A 280 -25.28 -5.19 -21.30
N ASN A 281 -24.13 -4.57 -21.57
CA ASN A 281 -24.00 -3.12 -21.75
C ASN A 281 -23.84 -2.69 -23.21
N ALA A 282 -23.44 -3.59 -24.12
CA ALA A 282 -23.22 -3.22 -25.51
C ALA A 282 -24.55 -3.10 -26.25
N HIS A 283 -24.83 -1.89 -26.72
CA HIS A 283 -25.62 -1.71 -27.93
C HIS A 283 -24.70 -2.05 -29.10
N ILE A 284 -24.71 -3.31 -29.53
CA ILE A 284 -23.79 -3.80 -30.58
C ILE A 284 -24.17 -3.14 -31.90
N ASP A 285 -23.40 -2.15 -32.30
CA ASP A 285 -23.51 -1.40 -33.55
C ASP A 285 -22.19 -1.46 -34.35
N GLU A 286 -22.12 -0.78 -35.49
CA GLU A 286 -20.87 -0.72 -36.25
C GLU A 286 -19.74 0.00 -35.50
N GLU A 287 -20.06 0.97 -34.64
CA GLU A 287 -19.07 1.78 -33.92
C GLU A 287 -18.36 0.98 -32.82
N THR A 288 -19.04 0.01 -32.23
CA THR A 288 -18.49 -0.98 -31.29
C THR A 288 -17.16 -1.56 -31.78
N TRP A 289 -17.09 -1.83 -33.08
CA TRP A 289 -15.95 -2.47 -33.74
C TRP A 289 -14.90 -1.48 -34.25
N ARG A 290 -15.18 -0.17 -34.21
CA ARG A 290 -14.26 0.90 -34.63
C ARG A 290 -13.43 1.41 -33.45
N GLY A 291 -12.11 1.45 -33.59
CA GLY A 291 -11.19 2.01 -32.59
C GLY A 291 -10.73 1.01 -31.53
N LEU A 292 -9.41 0.93 -31.32
CA LEU A 292 -8.80 0.03 -30.35
C LEU A 292 -8.69 0.71 -28.99
N SER A 293 -9.05 0.00 -27.92
CA SER A 293 -8.84 0.51 -26.57
C SER A 293 -7.34 0.51 -26.22
N LYS A 294 -6.88 1.54 -25.50
CA LYS A 294 -5.47 1.69 -25.07
C LYS A 294 -5.02 0.63 -24.04
N ARG A 295 -5.89 -0.29 -23.61
CA ARG A 295 -5.64 -1.23 -22.48
C ARG A 295 -5.17 -2.62 -22.92
N GLN A 296 -4.37 -2.72 -23.98
CA GLN A 296 -3.93 -4.00 -24.52
C GLN A 296 -3.11 -4.85 -23.52
N THR A 297 -2.36 -4.22 -22.62
CA THR A 297 -1.48 -4.91 -21.65
C THR A 297 -2.22 -5.90 -20.75
N GLU A 298 -3.46 -5.59 -20.35
CA GLU A 298 -4.27 -6.49 -19.51
C GLU A 298 -4.72 -7.73 -20.28
N PHE A 299 -5.02 -7.58 -21.58
CA PHE A 299 -5.39 -8.71 -22.45
C PHE A 299 -4.22 -9.64 -22.71
N PHE A 300 -3.03 -9.08 -22.93
CA PHE A 300 -1.81 -9.88 -23.05
C PHE A 300 -1.52 -10.68 -21.78
N ARG A 301 -1.82 -10.12 -20.60
CA ARG A 301 -1.66 -10.84 -19.34
C ARG A 301 -2.64 -12.01 -19.21
N VAL A 302 -3.91 -11.81 -19.54
CA VAL A 302 -4.92 -12.89 -19.55
C VAL A 302 -4.55 -13.96 -20.57
N LYS A 303 -4.23 -13.58 -21.80
CA LYS A 303 -3.80 -14.52 -22.86
C LYS A 303 -2.56 -15.32 -22.46
N ARG A 304 -1.56 -14.69 -21.85
CA ARG A 304 -0.34 -15.37 -21.38
C ARG A 304 -0.66 -16.41 -20.32
N VAL A 305 -1.54 -16.10 -19.37
CA VAL A 305 -1.90 -17.00 -18.27
C VAL A 305 -2.78 -18.16 -18.74
N LEU A 306 -3.72 -17.91 -19.66
CA LEU A 306 -4.58 -18.96 -20.19
C LEU A 306 -3.88 -19.86 -21.21
N GLY A 307 -2.81 -19.36 -21.85
CA GLY A 307 -2.24 -19.98 -23.03
C GLY A 307 -3.01 -19.61 -24.29
N ARG A 308 -2.36 -19.77 -25.45
CA ARG A 308 -2.91 -19.34 -26.75
C ARG A 308 -4.21 -20.06 -27.09
N GLN A 309 -4.21 -21.39 -27.02
CA GLN A 309 -5.36 -22.23 -27.40
C GLN A 309 -6.60 -21.92 -26.56
N ALA A 310 -6.47 -22.00 -25.24
CA ALA A 310 -7.57 -21.75 -24.31
C ALA A 310 -8.12 -20.32 -24.39
N PHE A 311 -7.27 -19.33 -24.64
CA PHE A 311 -7.72 -17.96 -24.91
C PHE A 311 -8.48 -17.88 -26.24
N ASP A 312 -7.93 -18.44 -27.31
CA ASP A 312 -8.52 -18.39 -28.65
C ASP A 312 -9.89 -19.11 -28.66
N ASP A 313 -10.01 -20.27 -28.02
CA ASP A 313 -11.28 -21.02 -27.87
C ASP A 313 -12.33 -20.21 -27.12
N ALA A 314 -11.94 -19.53 -26.02
CA ALA A 314 -12.84 -18.66 -25.28
C ALA A 314 -13.32 -17.46 -26.12
N ILE A 315 -12.43 -16.86 -26.93
CA ILE A 315 -12.82 -15.80 -27.87
C ILE A 315 -13.75 -16.35 -28.95
N GLN A 316 -13.50 -17.53 -29.52
CA GLN A 316 -14.35 -18.11 -30.55
C GLN A 316 -15.75 -18.41 -30.02
N ALA A 317 -15.86 -19.00 -28.83
CA ALA A 317 -17.15 -19.22 -28.17
C ALA A 317 -17.91 -17.90 -27.97
N MET A 318 -17.21 -16.80 -27.70
CA MET A 318 -17.82 -15.49 -27.57
C MET A 318 -18.24 -14.89 -28.92
N ARG A 319 -17.46 -15.07 -29.99
CA ARG A 319 -17.80 -14.60 -31.35
C ARG A 319 -19.10 -15.21 -31.87
N VAL A 320 -19.43 -16.44 -31.48
CA VAL A 320 -20.72 -17.05 -31.81
C VAL A 320 -21.88 -16.29 -31.15
N ARG A 321 -21.67 -15.71 -29.97
CA ARG A 321 -22.69 -14.97 -29.21
C ARG A 321 -22.78 -13.51 -29.61
N ILE A 322 -21.64 -12.86 -29.85
CA ILE A 322 -21.54 -11.48 -30.33
C ILE A 322 -20.71 -11.49 -31.61
N PRO A 323 -21.32 -11.79 -32.77
CA PRO A 323 -20.59 -11.83 -34.03
C PRO A 323 -20.18 -10.42 -34.45
N PRO A 324 -18.91 -10.19 -34.86
CA PRO A 324 -18.56 -8.95 -35.53
C PRO A 324 -19.23 -8.90 -36.92
N PRO A 325 -19.43 -7.69 -37.50
CA PRO A 325 -19.95 -7.56 -38.85
C PRO A 325 -19.10 -8.35 -39.84
N ALA A 326 -19.75 -9.00 -40.82
CA ALA A 326 -19.07 -9.92 -41.74
C ALA A 326 -17.90 -9.28 -42.51
N HIS A 327 -17.94 -7.97 -42.71
CA HIS A 327 -16.89 -7.22 -43.42
C HIS A 327 -15.68 -6.87 -42.52
N VAL A 328 -15.79 -6.96 -41.19
CA VAL A 328 -14.71 -6.59 -40.26
C VAL A 328 -13.93 -7.82 -39.79
N LYS A 329 -12.72 -8.00 -40.33
CA LYS A 329 -11.79 -9.06 -39.89
C LYS A 329 -10.99 -8.61 -38.66
N LEU A 330 -11.45 -8.99 -37.48
CA LEU A 330 -10.74 -8.72 -36.22
C LEU A 330 -9.89 -9.92 -35.80
N SER A 331 -8.66 -9.68 -35.35
CA SER A 331 -7.91 -10.66 -34.55
C SER A 331 -8.56 -10.84 -33.16
N ASN A 332 -8.24 -11.92 -32.46
CA ASN A 332 -8.83 -12.22 -31.15
C ASN A 332 -8.57 -11.13 -30.09
N LEU A 333 -7.39 -10.52 -30.12
CA LEU A 333 -7.07 -9.39 -29.22
C LEU A 333 -7.83 -8.12 -29.60
N GLN A 334 -8.00 -7.85 -30.90
CA GLN A 334 -8.78 -6.70 -31.36
C GLN A 334 -10.26 -6.88 -31.01
N TYR A 335 -10.82 -8.07 -31.24
CA TYR A 335 -12.19 -8.43 -30.84
C TYR A 335 -12.43 -8.19 -29.35
N LEU A 336 -11.56 -8.72 -28.48
CA LEU A 336 -11.66 -8.47 -27.04
C LEU A 336 -11.49 -6.99 -26.68
N SER A 337 -10.60 -6.27 -27.39
CA SER A 337 -10.38 -4.84 -27.17
C SER A 337 -11.60 -3.99 -27.50
N CYS A 338 -12.39 -4.38 -28.51
CA CYS A 338 -13.67 -3.76 -28.86
C CYS A 338 -14.71 -4.01 -27.76
N LEU A 339 -14.92 -5.26 -27.36
CA LEU A 339 -15.89 -5.63 -26.32
C LEU A 339 -15.57 -4.99 -24.96
N HIS A 340 -14.29 -4.90 -24.61
CA HIS A 340 -13.89 -4.37 -23.32
C HIS A 340 -14.25 -2.88 -23.11
N LYS A 341 -14.56 -2.12 -24.17
CA LYS A 341 -15.10 -0.75 -24.02
C LYS A 341 -16.44 -0.73 -23.26
N TYR A 342 -17.21 -1.80 -23.41
CA TYR A 342 -18.54 -1.98 -22.81
C TYR A 342 -18.48 -2.78 -21.51
N ALA A 343 -17.34 -3.39 -21.20
CA ALA A 343 -17.10 -3.93 -19.88
C ALA A 343 -16.86 -2.76 -18.91
N VAL A 344 -17.83 -2.42 -18.04
CA VAL A 344 -17.66 -1.39 -17.00
C VAL A 344 -16.43 -1.75 -16.19
N THR A 345 -15.31 -1.03 -16.39
CA THR A 345 -14.04 -1.45 -15.81
C THR A 345 -13.96 -1.12 -14.33
N THR A 346 -14.65 -1.90 -13.50
CA THR A 346 -14.85 -1.69 -12.05
C THR A 346 -15.61 -0.37 -11.76
N PRO A 347 -16.73 -0.40 -11.03
CA PRO A 347 -17.40 0.83 -10.61
C PRO A 347 -16.42 1.73 -9.85
N GLU A 348 -16.12 2.92 -10.37
CA GLU A 348 -15.20 3.89 -9.74
C GLU A 348 -15.55 4.17 -8.27
N LYS A 349 -16.83 4.09 -7.93
CA LYS A 349 -17.37 4.33 -6.59
C LYS A 349 -16.78 3.36 -5.55
N MET A 350 -16.50 2.11 -5.91
CA MET A 350 -15.95 1.13 -4.95
C MET A 350 -14.45 1.25 -4.75
N THR A 351 -13.67 1.52 -5.80
CA THR A 351 -12.22 1.75 -5.66
C THR A 351 -11.94 2.99 -4.81
N LYS A 352 -12.81 4.02 -4.87
CA LYS A 352 -12.76 5.19 -3.98
C LYS A 352 -13.09 4.80 -2.52
N LYS A 353 -14.19 4.06 -2.26
CA LYS A 353 -14.54 3.57 -0.91
C LYS A 353 -13.43 2.73 -0.26
N PHE A 354 -12.76 1.85 -1.01
CA PHE A 354 -11.63 1.08 -0.47
C PHE A 354 -10.38 1.92 -0.22
N ARG A 355 -10.07 2.89 -1.11
CA ARG A 355 -8.95 3.82 -0.91
C ARG A 355 -9.16 4.76 0.27
N THR A 356 -10.39 5.20 0.54
CA THR A 356 -10.72 6.04 1.70
C THR A 356 -10.80 5.23 2.99
N ARG A 357 -11.34 4.00 2.97
CA ARG A 357 -11.42 3.13 4.16
C ARG A 357 -10.06 2.63 4.64
N TYR A 358 -9.12 2.43 3.72
CA TYR A 358 -7.75 2.00 4.02
C TYR A 358 -6.78 2.75 3.12
N PRO A 359 -6.21 3.89 3.57
CA PRO A 359 -5.08 4.47 2.87
C PRO A 359 -4.03 3.37 2.74
N LYS A 360 -3.56 3.14 1.50
CA LYS A 360 -2.47 2.21 1.22
C LYS A 360 -1.36 2.56 2.22
N ALA A 361 -1.15 1.71 3.22
CA ALA A 361 0.12 1.67 3.91
C ALA A 361 1.13 1.36 2.79
N THR A 362 1.87 2.38 2.37
CA THR A 362 2.96 2.25 1.43
C THR A 362 3.85 1.18 2.01
N ARG A 363 3.85 -0.02 1.40
CA ARG A 363 4.84 -1.05 1.72
C ARG A 363 6.16 -0.49 1.25
N TYR A 364 6.87 0.18 2.15
CA TYR A 364 8.28 0.44 1.97
C TYR A 364 8.97 -0.90 2.18
N THR A 365 9.55 -1.40 1.09
CA THR A 365 10.55 -2.46 1.14
C THR A 365 11.72 -1.89 1.94
N LEU A 366 11.94 -2.41 3.15
CA LEU A 366 13.11 -2.09 3.97
C LEU A 366 14.39 -2.40 3.14
N PRO A 367 15.40 -1.53 3.14
CA PRO A 367 16.73 -1.93 2.70
C PRO A 367 17.26 -2.97 3.69
N TYR A 368 17.68 -4.12 3.15
CA TYR A 368 18.28 -5.22 3.90
C TYR A 368 19.60 -4.70 4.51
N SER A 369 19.62 -4.45 5.82
CA SER A 369 20.85 -4.09 6.54
C SER A 369 21.62 -5.37 6.83
N SER A 370 22.63 -5.64 6.02
CA SER A 370 23.63 -6.68 6.24
C SER A 370 24.65 -6.18 7.26
N SER A 371 24.51 -6.59 8.51
CA SER A 371 25.57 -6.46 9.51
C SER A 371 25.57 -7.72 10.38
N ASP A 372 26.53 -8.60 10.11
CA ASP A 372 26.96 -9.68 10.99
C ASP A 372 27.49 -9.09 12.31
N PRO A 373 27.11 -9.64 13.48
CA PRO A 373 27.87 -9.42 14.70
C PRO A 373 28.82 -10.60 14.93
N SER A 374 30.11 -10.37 14.69
CA SER A 374 31.19 -11.20 15.19
C SER A 374 31.16 -11.18 16.73
N SER A 375 30.93 -12.33 17.34
CA SER A 375 30.96 -12.51 18.79
C SER A 375 32.40 -12.50 19.30
N SER A 376 32.77 -11.51 20.12
CA SER A 376 33.92 -11.62 21.02
C SER A 376 33.42 -11.69 22.46
N SER A 377 33.60 -12.88 23.04
CA SER A 377 33.49 -13.19 24.45
C SER A 377 34.45 -12.32 25.27
N SER A 378 33.94 -11.64 26.30
CA SER A 378 34.74 -11.22 27.45
C SER A 378 33.93 -11.29 28.75
N VAL A 379 34.63 -11.81 29.75
CA VAL A 379 34.24 -12.22 31.11
C VAL A 379 33.84 -11.00 31.97
N PRO A 380 32.91 -11.12 32.95
CA PRO A 380 32.52 -10.00 33.80
C PRO A 380 33.54 -9.77 34.94
N PRO A 381 33.84 -8.53 35.34
CA PRO A 381 34.47 -8.29 36.63
C PRO A 381 33.42 -8.23 37.74
N GLU A 382 33.81 -8.84 38.86
CA GLU A 382 33.09 -8.96 40.12
C GLU A 382 32.68 -7.61 40.71
N ALA A 383 31.54 -7.65 41.40
CA ALA A 383 31.04 -6.57 42.24
C ALA A 383 31.84 -6.52 43.56
N ILE A 384 32.33 -5.32 43.90
CA ILE A 384 32.76 -4.97 45.26
C ILE A 384 31.66 -4.06 45.84
N PRO A 385 31.14 -4.32 47.05
CA PRO A 385 30.18 -3.44 47.70
C PRO A 385 30.94 -2.33 48.44
N SER A 386 30.65 -1.08 48.11
CA SER A 386 31.10 0.05 48.94
C SER A 386 30.00 0.44 49.91
N GLU A 387 30.30 0.21 51.19
CA GLU A 387 29.56 0.68 52.34
C GLU A 387 29.48 2.21 52.40
N ALA A 388 28.42 2.66 53.05
CA ALA A 388 28.13 4.04 53.40
C ALA A 388 29.06 4.55 54.51
N ILE A 389 29.40 5.85 54.47
CA ILE A 389 29.45 6.77 55.63
C ILE A 389 29.21 8.20 55.09
N PRO A 390 28.39 9.03 55.78
CA PRO A 390 28.05 10.41 55.42
C PRO A 390 28.93 11.47 56.13
N SER A 391 28.57 12.74 55.93
CA SER A 391 29.04 13.97 56.62
C SER A 391 30.17 14.69 55.87
N GLU A 392 30.28 16.01 55.79
CA GLU A 392 29.57 17.13 56.41
C GLU A 392 29.92 18.41 55.63
N ALA A 393 29.37 19.53 56.07
CA ALA A 393 29.24 20.78 55.35
C ALA A 393 30.43 21.78 55.46
N ILE A 394 30.25 22.88 54.71
CA ILE A 394 30.76 24.28 54.88
C ILE A 394 32.20 24.63 54.34
N PRO A 395 32.55 25.92 54.11
CA PRO A 395 32.43 26.61 52.80
C PRO A 395 33.66 27.49 52.38
N SER A 396 33.46 28.23 51.28
CA SER A 396 33.94 29.60 51.01
C SER A 396 35.36 29.86 50.46
N GLU A 397 35.33 30.67 49.39
CA GLU A 397 36.29 31.72 48.96
C GLU A 397 37.75 31.37 48.68
N ALA A 398 38.16 31.55 47.41
CA ALA A 398 39.32 32.38 47.04
C ALA A 398 39.40 32.58 45.50
N VAL A 399 39.19 33.83 45.08
CA VAL A 399 39.84 34.50 43.92
C VAL A 399 41.31 34.78 44.34
N PRO A 400 42.37 35.01 43.51
CA PRO A 400 42.50 35.50 42.12
C PRO A 400 43.43 34.61 41.25
N THR A 401 43.72 34.82 39.96
CA THR A 401 44.47 35.96 39.39
C THR A 401 44.63 35.72 37.89
N GLU A 402 44.48 36.80 37.11
CA GLU A 402 44.86 36.88 35.70
C GLU A 402 46.31 36.45 35.46
N THR A 403 46.54 35.65 34.42
CA THR A 403 47.83 35.60 33.74
C THR A 403 47.61 35.62 32.23
N VAL A 404 48.24 36.63 31.62
CA VAL A 404 48.38 36.90 30.19
C VAL A 404 49.05 35.71 29.48
N PRO A 405 48.61 35.30 28.27
CA PRO A 405 49.41 34.42 27.44
C PRO A 405 50.34 35.25 26.53
N THR A 406 51.63 35.10 26.78
CA THR A 406 52.73 35.48 25.89
C THR A 406 52.58 34.78 24.54
N GLU A 407 52.66 35.58 23.48
CA GLU A 407 52.84 35.16 22.08
C GLU A 407 53.99 34.15 21.95
N ALA A 408 53.66 32.95 21.46
CA ALA A 408 54.64 32.00 20.94
C ALA A 408 54.31 31.69 19.48
N VAL A 409 55.13 32.23 18.58
CA VAL A 409 55.20 31.89 17.17
C VAL A 409 55.63 30.41 17.04
N PRO A 410 54.93 29.56 16.26
CA PRO A 410 55.49 28.29 15.83
C PRO A 410 56.16 28.45 14.47
N ALA A 411 57.46 28.20 14.46
CA ALA A 411 58.26 27.99 13.27
C ALA A 411 57.72 26.83 12.43
N LEU A 412 57.67 27.07 11.11
CA LEU A 412 57.44 26.07 10.07
C LEU A 412 58.52 24.99 10.14
N SER A 413 58.10 23.73 10.31
CA SER A 413 58.92 22.57 10.00
C SER A 413 58.08 21.58 9.21
N GLY A 414 58.61 21.23 8.04
CA GLY A 414 57.93 20.48 6.99
C GLY A 414 57.50 19.09 7.43
N LEU A 415 56.29 18.72 7.00
CA LEU A 415 55.79 17.36 7.07
C LEU A 415 55.60 16.81 5.65
N SER A 416 56.27 15.68 5.44
CA SER A 416 56.02 14.67 4.43
C SER A 416 54.53 14.32 4.32
N PRO A 417 54.04 13.81 3.17
CA PRO A 417 52.64 13.50 2.97
C PRO A 417 52.27 12.23 3.76
N ALA A 418 51.87 12.41 5.01
CA ALA A 418 51.27 11.37 5.83
C ALA A 418 49.83 11.13 5.38
N SER A 419 49.48 9.86 5.28
CA SER A 419 48.15 9.32 4.97
C SER A 419 47.05 10.03 5.77
N VAL A 420 46.02 10.51 5.05
CA VAL A 420 44.82 11.11 5.61
C VAL A 420 44.17 10.15 6.60
N ASP A 421 44.10 10.58 7.86
CA ASP A 421 43.53 9.85 8.98
C ASP A 421 42.00 9.77 8.86
N VAL A 422 41.46 8.55 8.87
CA VAL A 422 40.04 8.25 8.62
C VAL A 422 39.15 8.73 9.79
N GLU A 423 39.70 8.98 10.97
CA GLU A 423 38.93 9.46 12.13
C GLU A 423 38.40 10.90 11.98
N SER A 424 39.00 11.73 11.10
CA SER A 424 38.51 13.09 10.81
C SER A 424 37.09 13.10 10.22
N SER A 425 36.67 12.02 9.54
CA SER A 425 35.36 11.98 8.86
C SER A 425 34.18 11.87 9.83
N VAL A 426 34.37 11.26 11.01
CA VAL A 426 33.29 11.04 12.00
C VAL A 426 32.90 12.36 12.68
N ALA A 427 33.85 13.28 12.86
CA ALA A 427 33.58 14.60 13.43
C ALA A 427 32.73 15.48 12.49
N ALA A 428 32.99 15.41 11.17
CA ALA A 428 32.26 16.17 10.17
C ALA A 428 30.77 15.79 10.10
N ASP A 429 30.46 14.49 10.26
CA ASP A 429 29.10 13.96 10.25
C ASP A 429 28.27 14.44 11.46
N ARG A 430 28.86 14.50 12.66
CA ARG A 430 28.17 14.99 13.86
C ARG A 430 27.75 16.47 13.73
N SER A 431 28.56 17.28 13.06
CA SER A 431 28.21 18.68 12.79
C SER A 431 26.96 18.81 11.91
N VAL A 432 26.81 17.97 10.87
CA VAL A 432 25.64 18.06 9.96
C VAL A 432 24.35 17.84 10.73
N VAL A 433 24.37 16.81 11.58
CA VAL A 433 23.19 16.38 12.32
C VAL A 433 22.74 17.50 13.27
N ALA A 434 23.68 18.15 13.97
CA ALA A 434 23.38 19.26 14.86
C ALA A 434 22.82 20.48 14.09
N GLU A 435 23.45 20.85 12.96
CA GLU A 435 23.00 21.96 12.12
C GLU A 435 21.60 21.71 11.51
N MET A 436 21.34 20.50 11.02
CA MET A 436 20.03 20.10 10.50
C MET A 436 18.95 20.03 11.60
N THR A 437 19.32 19.62 12.81
CA THR A 437 18.42 19.63 13.97
C THR A 437 18.08 21.07 14.37
N SER A 438 19.07 21.96 14.35
CA SER A 438 18.89 23.40 14.58
C SER A 438 17.99 24.04 13.52
N PHE A 439 18.17 23.66 12.25
CA PHE A 439 17.27 24.05 11.15
C PHE A 439 15.83 23.59 11.41
N MET A 440 15.62 22.32 11.78
CA MET A 440 14.28 21.82 12.09
C MET A 440 13.65 22.53 13.28
N ALA A 441 14.42 22.87 14.31
CA ALA A 441 13.94 23.65 15.44
C ALA A 441 13.46 25.05 15.01
N ARG A 442 14.20 25.74 14.11
CA ARG A 442 13.76 27.03 13.55
C ARG A 442 12.50 26.91 12.70
N VAL A 443 12.38 25.86 11.88
CA VAL A 443 11.15 25.61 11.10
C VAL A 443 9.95 25.41 12.02
N LEU A 444 10.12 24.63 13.10
CA LEU A 444 9.08 24.41 14.11
C LEU A 444 8.68 25.72 14.81
N GLN A 445 9.66 26.51 15.24
CA GLN A 445 9.44 27.78 15.92
C GLN A 445 8.68 28.78 15.02
N GLU A 446 9.09 28.93 13.76
CA GLU A 446 8.41 29.85 12.83
C GLU A 446 6.97 29.39 12.55
N CYS A 447 6.74 28.08 12.40
CA CYS A 447 5.39 27.54 12.26
C CYS A 447 4.53 27.85 13.50
N ALA A 448 5.08 27.68 14.71
CA ALA A 448 4.38 27.99 15.95
C ALA A 448 4.09 29.50 16.09
N GLU A 449 5.03 30.37 15.72
CA GLU A 449 4.83 31.82 15.70
C GLU A 449 3.76 32.25 14.69
N ARG A 450 3.76 31.63 13.51
CA ARG A 450 2.75 31.89 12.47
C ARG A 450 1.35 31.50 12.96
N GLU A 451 1.20 30.32 13.54
CA GLU A 451 -0.10 29.87 14.09
C GLU A 451 -0.60 30.74 15.23
N ARG A 452 0.31 31.19 16.12
CA ARG A 452 -0.02 32.17 17.16
C ARG A 452 -0.55 33.48 16.56
N LYS A 453 0.05 33.96 15.47
CA LYS A 453 -0.41 35.18 14.77
C LYS A 453 -1.73 34.99 14.04
N GLU A 454 -1.98 33.80 13.50
CA GLU A 454 -3.23 33.44 12.80
C GLU A 454 -4.39 33.13 13.77
N GLY A 455 -4.15 33.12 15.08
CA GLY A 455 -5.14 32.75 16.09
C GLY A 455 -5.52 31.27 16.03
N TYR A 456 -4.68 30.43 15.45
CA TYR A 456 -4.87 28.98 15.37
C TYR A 456 -4.47 28.34 16.71
N LEU A 457 -5.26 28.58 17.75
CA LEU A 457 -5.04 28.00 19.07
C LEU A 457 -6.28 27.21 19.47
N MET A 458 -6.09 25.92 19.71
CA MET A 458 -7.07 25.16 20.49
C MET A 458 -7.14 25.76 21.90
N THR A 459 -8.33 25.71 22.51
CA THR A 459 -8.46 26.19 23.89
C THR A 459 -7.62 25.29 24.80
N SER A 460 -6.93 25.90 25.78
CA SER A 460 -6.12 25.17 26.77
C SER A 460 -6.89 24.01 27.40
N ARG A 461 -8.18 24.21 27.70
CA ARG A 461 -9.08 23.16 28.20
C ARG A 461 -9.21 21.98 27.24
N ALA A 462 -9.42 22.24 25.96
CA ALA A 462 -9.54 21.17 24.96
C ALA A 462 -8.22 20.38 24.80
N ASN A 463 -7.07 21.06 24.90
CA ASN A 463 -5.76 20.42 24.88
C ASN A 463 -5.56 19.47 26.07
N VAL A 464 -5.89 19.90 27.29
CA VAL A 464 -5.86 19.06 28.51
C VAL A 464 -6.78 17.84 28.36
N ASP A 465 -8.00 18.03 27.86
CA ASP A 465 -8.97 16.95 27.67
C ASP A 465 -8.48 15.90 26.65
N ILE A 466 -7.84 16.35 25.56
CA ILE A 466 -7.20 15.47 24.58
C ILE A 466 -6.04 14.71 25.21
N ALA A 467 -5.13 15.40 25.91
CA ALA A 467 -3.97 14.78 26.55
C ALA A 467 -4.39 13.67 27.54
N ARG A 468 -5.34 13.97 28.45
CA ARG A 468 -5.87 13.01 29.43
C ARG A 468 -6.63 11.85 28.80
N CYS A 469 -7.33 12.09 27.69
CA CYS A 469 -7.95 11.02 26.93
C CYS A 469 -6.94 10.01 26.42
N VAL A 470 -5.92 10.54 25.75
CA VAL A 470 -4.90 9.75 25.08
C VAL A 470 -4.08 8.99 26.09
N LEU A 471 -3.72 9.61 27.22
CA LEU A 471 -3.14 8.96 28.41
C LEU A 471 -3.95 7.72 28.80
N ARG A 472 -5.24 7.89 29.15
CA ARG A 472 -6.12 6.77 29.58
C ARG A 472 -6.27 5.68 28.53
N LYS A 473 -6.29 6.03 27.24
CA LYS A 473 -6.36 5.04 26.15
C LYS A 473 -5.06 4.26 26.03
N TYR A 474 -3.92 4.93 26.21
CA TYR A 474 -2.61 4.32 26.16
C TYR A 474 -2.34 3.42 27.37
N GLU A 475 -2.67 3.85 28.60
CA GLU A 475 -2.62 3.01 29.81
C GLU A 475 -3.43 1.73 29.66
N ARG A 476 -4.66 1.83 29.14
CA ARG A 476 -5.48 0.63 28.84
C ARG A 476 -4.85 -0.28 27.80
N ALA A 477 -4.09 0.28 26.85
CA ALA A 477 -3.36 -0.51 25.86
C ALA A 477 -2.15 -1.21 26.49
N LEU A 478 -1.40 -0.52 27.36
CA LEU A 478 -0.28 -1.08 28.12
C LEU A 478 -0.73 -2.22 29.03
N ASN A 479 -1.82 -2.05 29.79
CA ASN A 479 -2.37 -3.09 30.67
C ASN A 479 -2.78 -4.35 29.89
N LYS A 480 -3.28 -4.19 28.65
CA LYS A 480 -3.62 -5.32 27.77
C LYS A 480 -2.37 -6.03 27.22
N LEU A 481 -1.26 -5.31 27.05
CA LEU A 481 0.00 -5.87 26.58
C LEU A 481 0.75 -6.61 27.69
N GLY A 482 0.73 -6.08 28.92
CA GLY A 482 1.36 -6.73 30.08
C GLY A 482 0.79 -8.12 30.39
N GLY A 483 -0.49 -8.37 30.08
CA GLY A 483 -1.12 -9.69 30.25
C GLY A 483 -0.74 -10.75 29.21
N ARG A 484 0.05 -10.42 28.18
CA ARG A 484 0.38 -11.32 27.05
C ARG A 484 1.82 -11.83 27.06
N SER A 485 2.39 -12.11 28.23
CA SER A 485 3.79 -12.55 28.40
C SER A 485 4.24 -13.83 27.64
N GLY A 486 3.39 -14.51 26.87
CA GLY A 486 3.74 -15.79 26.23
C GLY A 486 3.96 -15.77 24.71
N GLY A 487 3.81 -14.64 24.02
CA GLY A 487 3.83 -14.60 22.55
C GLY A 487 5.12 -14.01 21.98
N ASN A 488 6.05 -14.85 21.48
CA ASN A 488 7.32 -14.49 20.81
C ASN A 488 7.21 -13.65 19.51
N GLY A 489 6.11 -12.94 19.29
CA GLY A 489 6.00 -11.98 18.19
C GLY A 489 6.64 -10.66 18.59
N GLN A 490 7.97 -10.59 18.62
CA GLN A 490 8.69 -9.33 18.77
C GLN A 490 8.32 -8.44 17.57
N VAL A 491 7.37 -7.54 17.78
CA VAL A 491 7.02 -6.54 16.78
C VAL A 491 8.20 -5.58 16.73
N ASP A 492 8.95 -5.67 15.63
CA ASP A 492 10.12 -4.82 15.38
C ASP A 492 9.69 -3.34 15.44
N SER A 493 10.00 -2.67 16.54
CA SER A 493 9.64 -1.28 16.77
C SER A 493 10.71 -0.40 16.15
N CYS A 494 10.50 0.00 14.90
CA CYS A 494 11.33 1.01 14.27
C CYS A 494 11.12 2.35 15.00
N PHE A 495 12.19 2.89 15.58
CA PHE A 495 12.21 4.20 16.22
C PHE A 495 12.75 5.29 15.28
N ASP A 496 13.22 4.93 14.08
CA ASP A 496 13.84 5.91 13.16
C ASP A 496 12.83 6.89 12.55
N SER A 497 11.54 6.56 12.61
CA SER A 497 10.47 7.43 12.11
C SER A 497 9.18 7.30 12.91
N CYS A 498 8.45 8.41 13.02
CA CYS A 498 7.16 8.48 13.70
C CYS A 498 6.16 9.29 12.87
N GLY A 499 4.88 8.92 12.96
CA GLY A 499 3.80 9.67 12.33
C GLY A 499 3.56 11.00 13.03
N TRP A 500 3.45 12.09 12.28
CA TRP A 500 3.27 13.47 12.79
C TRP A 500 2.22 13.59 13.89
N ARG A 501 1.03 13.01 13.68
CA ARG A 501 -0.06 13.04 14.68
C ARG A 501 0.33 12.49 16.04
N TRP A 502 1.23 11.51 16.10
CA TRP A 502 1.65 10.89 17.37
C TRP A 502 2.64 11.78 18.10
N LEU A 503 3.51 12.49 17.35
CA LEU A 503 4.37 13.52 17.90
C LEU A 503 3.54 14.69 18.45
N CYS A 504 2.52 15.16 17.72
CA CYS A 504 1.61 16.19 18.23
C CYS A 504 0.92 15.77 19.54
N LEU A 505 0.46 14.51 19.62
CA LEU A 505 -0.16 14.01 20.85
C LEU A 505 0.80 13.97 22.03
N VAL A 506 2.02 13.50 21.83
CA VAL A 506 3.02 13.48 22.91
C VAL A 506 3.45 14.90 23.29
N GLY A 507 3.55 15.82 22.33
CA GLY A 507 3.79 17.24 22.60
C GLY A 507 2.70 17.86 23.47
N LEU A 508 1.43 17.60 23.16
CA LEU A 508 0.30 18.00 24.00
C LEU A 508 0.36 17.36 25.39
N MET A 509 0.73 16.08 25.48
CA MET A 509 0.88 15.41 26.77
C MET A 509 2.02 16.01 27.61
N ASN A 510 3.13 16.39 26.96
CA ASN A 510 4.27 17.02 27.61
C ASN A 510 3.93 18.38 28.23
N ASP A 511 3.11 19.17 27.55
CA ASP A 511 2.82 20.55 27.98
C ASP A 511 1.60 20.67 28.91
N TYR A 512 0.70 19.67 28.89
CA TYR A 512 -0.60 19.75 29.59
C TYR A 512 -0.85 18.65 30.63
N LEU A 513 0.02 17.66 30.77
CA LEU A 513 -0.03 16.70 31.89
C LEU A 513 0.99 17.06 32.95
N GLU A 514 0.76 16.59 34.17
CA GLU A 514 1.77 16.71 35.22
C GLU A 514 3.02 15.91 34.81
N PRO A 515 4.23 16.46 35.01
CA PRO A 515 5.46 15.78 34.60
C PRO A 515 5.54 14.35 35.14
N ASP A 516 5.15 14.11 36.39
CA ASP A 516 5.19 12.78 37.00
C ASP A 516 4.27 11.78 36.32
N GLU A 517 3.09 12.20 35.86
CA GLU A 517 2.16 11.33 35.12
C GLU A 517 2.81 10.85 33.80
N LEU A 518 3.45 11.76 33.08
CA LEU A 518 4.10 11.44 31.81
C LEU A 518 5.34 10.55 32.01
N HIS A 519 6.17 10.84 33.03
CA HIS A 519 7.33 10.02 33.36
C HIS A 519 6.92 8.60 33.78
N ASN A 520 5.87 8.46 34.60
CA ASN A 520 5.32 7.16 34.99
C ASN A 520 4.82 6.38 33.78
N LEU A 521 4.11 7.04 32.86
CA LEU A 521 3.62 6.42 31.62
C LEU A 521 4.77 5.90 30.73
N ILE A 522 5.85 6.68 30.61
CA ILE A 522 7.04 6.30 29.86
C ILE A 522 7.73 5.10 30.53
N ALA A 523 7.93 5.16 31.85
CA ALA A 523 8.52 4.08 32.62
C ALA A 523 7.71 2.77 32.49
N ASP A 524 6.39 2.84 32.58
CA ASP A 524 5.50 1.68 32.40
C ASP A 524 5.57 1.11 30.98
N SER A 525 5.69 1.97 29.96
CA SER A 525 5.92 1.53 28.60
C SER A 525 7.29 0.85 28.44
N GLU A 526 8.36 1.40 29.04
CA GLU A 526 9.73 0.85 29.01
C GLU A 526 9.84 -0.53 29.68
N LYS A 527 9.00 -0.83 30.68
CA LYS A 527 8.88 -2.18 31.26
C LYS A 527 8.44 -3.23 30.23
N ILE A 528 7.67 -2.84 29.20
CA ILE A 528 7.19 -3.74 28.15
C ILE A 528 8.19 -3.81 26.99
N VAL A 529 8.68 -2.65 26.53
CA VAL A 529 9.68 -2.57 25.45
C VAL A 529 10.75 -1.56 25.85
N PRO A 530 11.99 -2.00 26.15
CA PRO A 530 13.05 -1.10 26.56
C PRO A 530 13.32 0.00 25.52
N ARG A 531 13.44 1.25 25.98
CA ARG A 531 13.79 2.38 25.11
C ARG A 531 15.27 2.30 24.70
N PRO A 532 15.61 2.46 23.41
CA PRO A 532 17.01 2.58 22.98
C PRO A 532 17.67 3.84 23.56
N LYS A 533 18.95 3.74 23.95
CA LYS A 533 19.68 4.83 24.62
C LYS A 533 19.72 6.15 23.82
N HIS A 534 19.71 6.07 22.49
CA HIS A 534 19.77 7.23 21.58
C HIS A 534 18.39 7.83 21.25
N VAL A 535 17.30 7.24 21.75
CA VAL A 535 15.93 7.72 21.49
C VAL A 535 15.46 8.54 22.68
N SER A 536 14.96 9.76 22.45
CA SER A 536 14.45 10.59 23.54
C SER A 536 13.16 9.99 24.14
N PRO A 537 12.85 10.26 25.43
CA PRO A 537 11.65 9.72 26.08
C PRO A 537 10.34 10.05 25.34
N LEU A 538 10.20 11.29 24.85
CA LEU A 538 9.03 11.75 24.10
C LEU A 538 8.91 11.07 22.72
N TRP A 539 10.02 10.97 21.99
CA TRP A 539 10.04 10.30 20.70
C TRP A 539 9.70 8.80 20.83
N TYR A 540 10.28 8.16 21.85
CA TYR A 540 9.97 6.78 22.22
C TYR A 540 8.48 6.61 22.48
N LEU A 541 7.89 7.46 23.35
CA LEU A 541 6.46 7.39 23.66
C LEU A 541 5.60 7.53 22.41
N ALA A 542 5.93 8.46 21.50
CA ALA A 542 5.18 8.66 20.26
C ALA A 542 5.22 7.40 19.37
N CYS A 543 6.40 6.78 19.21
CA CYS A 543 6.55 5.53 18.46
C CYS A 543 5.80 4.36 19.10
N ARG A 544 5.77 4.30 20.43
CA ARG A 544 5.01 3.28 21.17
C ARG A 544 3.51 3.49 21.05
N MET A 545 3.03 4.73 21.13
CA MET A 545 1.63 5.06 20.86
C MET A 545 1.23 4.68 19.43
N GLN A 546 2.09 4.96 18.44
CA GLN A 546 1.86 4.57 17.04
C GLN A 546 1.67 3.05 16.87
N THR A 547 2.43 2.25 17.61
CA THR A 547 2.39 0.78 17.51
C THR A 547 1.25 0.18 18.32
N CYS A 548 0.91 0.74 19.47
CA CYS A 548 -0.07 0.18 20.40
C CYS A 548 -1.50 0.69 20.14
N LEU A 549 -1.66 1.93 19.67
CA LEU A 549 -2.96 2.57 19.49
C LEU A 549 -3.43 2.49 18.05
N ARG A 550 -4.68 2.04 17.88
CA ARG A 550 -5.36 2.12 16.59
C ARG A 550 -5.80 3.55 16.35
N VAL A 551 -5.37 4.15 15.24
CA VAL A 551 -5.78 5.50 14.79
C VAL A 551 -7.30 5.68 14.86
N LYS A 552 -8.08 4.67 14.46
CA LYS A 552 -9.54 4.71 14.49
C LYS A 552 -10.10 4.89 15.91
N VAL A 553 -9.48 4.27 16.92
CA VAL A 553 -9.92 4.33 18.32
C VAL A 553 -9.72 5.73 18.90
N ILE A 554 -8.58 6.36 18.59
CA ILE A 554 -8.33 7.73 19.02
C ILE A 554 -9.21 8.72 18.24
N ALA A 555 -9.33 8.54 16.92
CA ALA A 555 -10.20 9.36 16.09
C ALA A 555 -11.68 9.30 16.54
N SER A 556 -12.18 8.14 16.95
CA SER A 556 -13.54 8.03 17.49
C SER A 556 -13.71 8.81 18.79
N SER A 557 -12.69 8.82 19.66
CA SER A 557 -12.74 9.61 20.90
C SER A 557 -12.74 11.11 20.60
N PHE A 558 -11.98 11.56 19.60
CA PHE A 558 -12.02 12.96 19.17
C PHE A 558 -13.35 13.35 18.58
N LYS A 559 -14.00 12.49 17.79
CA LYS A 559 -15.34 12.76 17.25
C LYS A 559 -16.42 12.93 18.32
N CYS A 560 -16.25 12.35 19.50
CA CYS A 560 -17.18 12.55 20.61
C CYS A 560 -17.09 13.95 21.22
N TRP A 561 -15.98 14.67 21.01
CA TRP A 561 -15.71 15.95 21.65
C TRP A 561 -15.52 17.11 20.68
N LEU A 562 -15.06 16.82 19.48
CA LEU A 562 -14.77 17.78 18.44
C LEU A 562 -15.74 17.59 17.28
N LYS A 563 -16.29 18.71 16.78
CA LYS A 563 -17.18 18.74 15.61
C LYS A 563 -16.52 18.14 14.37
N ALA A 564 -15.20 18.28 14.26
CA ALA A 564 -14.38 17.69 13.22
C ALA A 564 -13.06 17.17 13.81
N LEU A 565 -12.41 16.23 13.12
CA LEU A 565 -11.04 15.86 13.48
C LEU A 565 -10.12 17.07 13.30
N PRO A 566 -9.18 17.32 14.23
CA PRO A 566 -8.22 18.39 14.07
C PRO A 566 -7.45 18.25 12.75
N ALA A 567 -7.12 19.37 12.11
CA ALA A 567 -6.49 19.35 10.80
C ALA A 567 -5.18 18.54 10.80
N TRP A 568 -4.35 18.69 11.84
CA TRP A 568 -3.11 17.92 12.04
C TRP A 568 -3.30 16.41 12.24
N TRP A 569 -4.51 15.92 12.56
CA TRP A 569 -4.78 14.49 12.71
C TRP A 569 -4.86 13.77 11.36
N ILE A 570 -5.27 14.48 10.32
CA ILE A 570 -5.56 13.94 8.99
C ILE A 570 -4.28 13.49 8.26
N PRO A 571 -3.18 14.28 8.24
CA PRO A 571 -1.94 13.88 7.58
C PRO A 571 -1.34 12.61 8.18
N ASN A 572 -1.16 11.58 7.35
CA ASN A 572 -0.34 10.41 7.68
C ASN A 572 1.13 10.66 7.27
N SER A 573 1.65 11.82 7.68
CA SER A 573 3.01 12.24 7.38
C SER A 573 3.99 11.56 8.32
N LEU A 574 5.09 11.07 7.77
CA LEU A 574 6.21 10.49 8.53
C LEU A 574 7.27 11.56 8.77
N ILE A 575 7.74 11.65 10.01
CA ILE A 575 8.86 12.44 10.50
C ILE A 575 9.99 11.49 10.86
N TYR A 576 11.23 11.87 10.56
CA TYR A 576 12.43 11.10 10.88
C TYR A 576 13.10 11.62 12.16
N GLN A 577 13.60 10.71 12.98
CA GLN A 577 14.17 11.01 14.30
C GLN A 577 15.49 11.78 14.22
N ASP A 578 16.31 11.44 13.23
CA ASP A 578 17.72 11.84 13.13
C ASP A 578 17.98 13.35 13.12
N HIS A 579 16.99 14.15 12.72
CA HIS A 579 17.08 15.61 12.70
C HIS A 579 15.93 16.31 13.42
N PHE A 580 15.14 15.57 14.19
CA PHE A 580 14.06 16.15 14.98
C PHE A 580 14.57 16.51 16.38
N PRO A 581 14.17 17.65 16.97
CA PRO A 581 14.59 18.01 18.32
C PRO A 581 14.29 16.91 19.35
N HIS A 582 15.25 16.60 20.21
CA HIS A 582 15.09 15.55 21.23
C HIS A 582 14.02 15.90 22.27
N ALA A 583 13.90 17.17 22.61
CA ALA A 583 12.84 17.72 23.44
C ALA A 583 11.91 18.56 22.58
N PHE A 584 10.60 18.40 22.78
CA PHE A 584 9.58 19.19 22.11
C PHE A 584 8.32 19.24 22.97
N GLY A 585 7.67 20.39 23.00
CA GLY A 585 6.35 20.57 23.61
C GLY A 585 5.23 20.47 22.58
N GLU A 586 4.20 21.30 22.73
CA GLU A 586 3.10 21.47 21.79
C GLU A 586 3.66 21.84 20.41
N LEU A 587 3.34 20.98 19.43
CA LEU A 587 3.79 21.14 18.05
C LEU A 587 2.74 21.91 17.23
N PRO A 588 3.15 22.66 16.19
CA PRO A 588 2.23 23.36 15.30
C PRO A 588 1.13 22.44 14.74
N MET A 589 -0.13 22.88 14.81
CA MET A 589 -1.33 22.06 14.59
C MET A 589 -2.10 22.41 13.30
N SER A 590 -1.73 23.45 12.57
CA SER A 590 -2.35 23.75 11.28
C SER A 590 -1.96 22.72 10.21
N ASP A 591 -2.84 22.50 9.22
CA ASP A 591 -2.52 21.59 8.10
C ASP A 591 -1.28 22.08 7.35
N THR A 592 -1.13 23.40 7.17
CA THR A 592 0.00 24.04 6.46
C THR A 592 1.32 23.83 7.18
N SER A 593 1.37 24.06 8.50
CA SER A 593 2.59 23.83 9.29
C SER A 593 2.96 22.35 9.36
N ALA A 594 1.99 21.48 9.66
CA ALA A 594 2.17 20.03 9.72
C ALA A 594 2.80 19.48 8.42
N ARG A 595 2.30 20.00 7.31
CA ARG A 595 2.82 19.80 5.97
C ARG A 595 4.27 20.27 5.86
N LEU A 596 4.55 21.55 6.08
CA LEU A 596 5.90 22.10 5.92
C LEU A 596 6.93 21.34 6.79
N ILE A 597 6.60 21.06 8.04
CA ILE A 597 7.46 20.32 8.98
C ILE A 597 7.74 18.91 8.48
N ALA A 598 6.72 18.20 8.00
CA ALA A 598 6.90 16.87 7.42
C ALA A 598 7.74 16.87 6.15
N PHE A 599 7.63 17.91 5.33
CA PHE A 599 8.49 18.10 4.17
C PHE A 599 9.93 18.34 4.60
N SER A 600 10.15 19.30 5.49
CA SER A 600 11.47 19.68 5.99
C SER A 600 12.18 18.51 6.68
N SER A 601 11.49 17.74 7.53
CA SER A 601 12.06 16.55 8.17
C SER A 601 12.51 15.49 7.17
N ARG A 602 11.74 15.31 6.09
CA ARG A 602 12.12 14.36 5.02
C ARG A 602 13.28 14.89 4.20
N ALA A 603 13.29 16.19 3.92
CA ALA A 603 14.36 16.87 3.21
C ALA A 603 15.69 16.74 3.96
N THR A 604 15.72 17.05 5.26
CA THR A 604 16.92 16.91 6.09
C THR A 604 17.41 15.47 6.15
N HIS A 605 16.51 14.50 6.39
CA HIS A 605 16.85 13.08 6.38
C HIS A 605 17.48 12.63 5.06
N TRP A 606 16.91 13.01 3.92
CA TRP A 606 17.45 12.67 2.62
C TRP A 606 18.80 13.33 2.36
N LEU A 607 18.99 14.58 2.79
CA LEU A 607 20.25 15.27 2.62
C LEU A 607 21.35 14.70 3.50
N ALA A 608 21.06 14.37 4.76
CA ALA A 608 22.05 13.69 5.60
C ALA A 608 22.42 12.32 5.04
N SER A 609 21.43 11.54 4.60
CA SER A 609 21.66 10.24 3.93
C SER A 609 22.49 10.40 2.66
N GLY A 610 22.21 11.43 1.87
CA GLY A 610 22.96 11.75 0.65
C GLY A 610 24.37 12.21 0.92
N LEU A 611 24.59 13.04 1.94
CA LEU A 611 25.91 13.52 2.35
C LEU A 611 26.79 12.39 2.86
N ARG A 612 26.27 11.49 3.71
CA ARG A 612 27.01 10.30 4.19
C ARG A 612 27.48 9.38 3.06
N LYS A 613 26.73 9.37 1.95
CA LYS A 613 27.04 8.56 0.77
C LYS A 613 27.70 9.36 -0.34
N PHE A 614 27.95 10.66 -0.14
CA PHE A 614 28.40 11.54 -1.18
C PHE A 614 29.83 11.18 -1.57
N GLN A 615 30.02 10.85 -2.83
CA GLN A 615 31.34 10.55 -3.39
C GLN A 615 31.54 11.40 -4.64
N LEU A 616 32.64 12.17 -4.67
CA LEU A 616 32.95 12.98 -5.83
C LEU A 616 33.44 12.07 -6.97
N THR A 617 32.64 11.97 -8.02
CA THR A 617 32.92 11.20 -9.23
C THR A 617 32.71 12.11 -10.44
N SER A 618 33.27 11.76 -11.58
CA SER A 618 32.98 12.47 -12.85
C SER A 618 31.49 12.51 -13.19
N LYS A 619 30.68 11.60 -12.62
CA LYS A 619 29.23 11.56 -12.77
C LYS A 619 28.48 12.37 -11.72
N THR A 620 29.11 12.90 -10.67
CA THR A 620 28.40 13.60 -9.57
C THR A 620 27.56 14.77 -10.10
N TRP A 621 28.13 15.53 -11.03
CA TRP A 621 27.52 16.72 -11.63
C TRP A 621 26.69 16.42 -12.89
N SER A 622 26.61 15.16 -13.32
CA SER A 622 25.82 14.80 -14.50
C SER A 622 24.34 15.04 -14.23
N SER A 623 23.59 15.42 -15.27
CA SER A 623 22.13 15.52 -15.16
C SER A 623 21.53 14.21 -14.62
N THR A 624 20.53 14.33 -13.76
CA THR A 624 19.83 13.22 -13.12
C THR A 624 18.33 13.45 -13.23
N LEU A 625 17.56 12.38 -13.06
CA LEU A 625 16.10 12.41 -12.99
C LEU A 625 15.59 13.06 -11.69
N HIS A 626 16.31 14.01 -11.09
CA HIS A 626 15.97 14.63 -9.80
C HIS A 626 15.67 16.13 -9.92
N ASP A 627 15.68 16.69 -11.14
CA ASP A 627 15.34 18.11 -11.38
C ASP A 627 13.95 18.48 -10.85
N ASP A 628 12.96 17.62 -11.10
CA ASP A 628 11.60 17.84 -10.60
C ASP A 628 11.57 17.89 -9.06
N MET A 629 12.37 17.04 -8.40
CA MET A 629 12.42 17.00 -6.94
C MET A 629 13.07 18.26 -6.38
N VAL A 630 14.18 18.72 -6.97
CA VAL A 630 14.82 19.98 -6.55
C VAL A 630 13.87 21.16 -6.72
N THR A 631 13.11 21.19 -7.82
CA THR A 631 12.10 22.22 -8.05
C THR A 631 11.03 22.19 -6.97
N ILE A 632 10.54 21.01 -6.60
CA ILE A 632 9.56 20.86 -5.50
C ILE A 632 10.14 21.30 -4.17
N PHE A 633 11.39 20.93 -3.86
CA PHE A 633 12.07 21.38 -2.65
C PHE A 633 12.09 22.90 -2.57
N HIS A 634 12.50 23.55 -3.65
CA HIS A 634 12.53 24.99 -3.75
C HIS A 634 11.13 25.61 -3.64
N THR A 635 10.11 25.02 -4.28
CA THR A 635 8.73 25.52 -4.22
C THR A 635 8.10 25.37 -2.82
N VAL A 636 8.30 24.23 -2.14
CA VAL A 636 7.68 23.96 -0.84
C VAL A 636 8.40 24.69 0.29
N LEU A 637 9.73 24.72 0.26
CA LEU A 637 10.53 25.40 1.28
C LEU A 637 10.55 26.92 1.07
N GLY A 638 10.42 27.38 -0.18
CA GLY A 638 10.65 28.78 -0.55
C GLY A 638 12.16 29.12 -0.50
N ASP A 639 12.49 30.30 -1.02
CA ASP A 639 13.89 30.72 -1.23
C ASP A 639 14.69 30.73 0.08
N ARG A 640 14.09 31.22 1.16
CA ARG A 640 14.75 31.33 2.47
C ARG A 640 15.17 29.96 3.01
N TRP A 641 14.22 29.05 3.22
CA TRP A 641 14.52 27.74 3.82
C TRP A 641 15.33 26.85 2.87
N PHE A 642 15.12 26.97 1.56
CA PHE A 642 15.94 26.26 0.57
C PHE A 642 17.40 26.73 0.66
N SER A 643 17.65 28.03 0.66
CA SER A 643 19.02 28.59 0.75
C SER A 643 19.68 28.25 2.07
N GLU A 644 18.95 28.30 3.18
CA GLU A 644 19.47 27.93 4.49
C GLU A 644 19.89 26.46 4.54
N MET A 645 19.07 25.57 3.98
CA MET A 645 19.39 24.15 3.86
C MET A 645 20.62 23.91 2.97
N ILE A 646 20.78 24.68 1.89
CA ILE A 646 21.98 24.64 1.05
C ILE A 646 23.21 25.12 1.81
N ASN A 647 23.10 26.19 2.60
CA ASN A 647 24.21 26.72 3.39
C ASN A 647 24.72 25.74 4.44
N ILE A 648 23.89 24.83 4.93
CA ILE A 648 24.31 23.74 5.83
C ILE A 648 25.17 22.68 5.09
N ILE A 649 24.81 22.36 3.85
CA ILE A 649 25.45 21.27 3.09
C ILE A 649 26.64 21.75 2.24
N LYS A 650 26.61 23.02 1.79
CA LYS A 650 27.57 23.60 0.84
C LYS A 650 29.00 23.60 1.36
N PRO A 651 29.31 24.02 2.60
CA PRO A 651 30.69 23.96 3.13
C PRO A 651 31.30 22.56 3.08
N LYS A 652 30.47 21.53 3.29
CA LYS A 652 30.92 20.13 3.34
C LYS A 652 31.17 19.58 1.95
N ILE A 653 30.32 19.93 1.00
CA ILE A 653 30.54 19.59 -0.40
C ILE A 653 31.76 20.33 -0.94
N SER A 654 31.95 21.60 -0.56
CA SER A 654 33.16 22.36 -0.90
C SER A 654 34.42 21.73 -0.33
N ALA A 655 34.40 21.28 0.94
CA ALA A 655 35.52 20.58 1.54
C ALA A 655 35.88 19.28 0.78
N LEU A 656 34.88 18.55 0.26
CA LEU A 656 35.10 17.38 -0.59
C LEU A 656 35.53 17.73 -2.02
N ALA A 657 35.18 18.92 -2.52
CA ALA A 657 35.46 19.37 -3.89
C ALA A 657 36.80 20.11 -4.05
N LEU A 658 37.36 20.68 -2.98
CA LEU A 658 38.67 21.35 -2.98
C LEU A 658 39.81 20.45 -3.47
N ALA A 659 39.61 19.13 -3.47
CA ALA A 659 40.55 18.16 -4.05
C ALA A 659 40.64 18.18 -5.59
N GLN A 660 39.78 18.90 -6.32
CA GLN A 660 39.67 18.81 -7.79
C GLN A 660 39.70 20.14 -8.57
N ASP A 661 40.12 21.24 -7.97
CA ASP A 661 40.25 22.56 -8.67
C ASP A 661 38.94 23.11 -9.26
N VAL A 662 37.79 22.51 -8.92
CA VAL A 662 36.45 22.95 -9.33
C VAL A 662 35.96 24.01 -8.34
N GLN A 663 36.63 25.18 -8.33
CA GLN A 663 36.29 26.29 -7.43
C GLN A 663 35.16 27.20 -7.96
N GLN A 664 34.55 26.88 -9.11
CA GLN A 664 33.40 27.64 -9.58
C GLN A 664 32.20 27.44 -8.63
N MET A 665 31.57 28.55 -8.23
CA MET A 665 30.36 28.52 -7.40
C MET A 665 29.25 27.72 -8.09
N LEU A 666 29.07 26.47 -7.68
CA LEU A 666 27.98 25.65 -8.16
C LEU A 666 26.64 26.28 -7.75
N PRO A 667 25.66 26.39 -8.66
CA PRO A 667 24.32 26.83 -8.32
C PRO A 667 23.70 25.94 -7.24
N ASP A 668 22.97 26.53 -6.30
CA ASP A 668 22.38 25.83 -5.16
C ASP A 668 21.47 24.64 -5.59
N LYS A 669 20.74 24.79 -6.71
CA LYS A 669 19.95 23.69 -7.30
C LYS A 669 20.82 22.52 -7.75
N THR A 670 22.01 22.78 -8.29
CA THR A 670 22.97 21.75 -8.70
C THR A 670 23.53 21.01 -7.49
N ILE A 671 23.81 21.73 -6.41
CA ILE A 671 24.26 21.15 -5.13
C ILE A 671 23.17 20.21 -4.57
N MET A 672 21.93 20.67 -4.47
CA MET A 672 20.79 19.86 -4.02
C MET A 672 20.62 18.60 -4.89
N LYS A 673 20.68 18.76 -6.22
CA LYS A 673 20.53 17.66 -7.19
C LYS A 673 21.60 16.60 -6.99
N ALA A 674 22.84 17.02 -6.77
CA ALA A 674 23.95 16.12 -6.51
C ALA A 674 23.73 15.34 -5.20
N VAL A 675 23.39 16.00 -4.09
CA VAL A 675 23.18 15.29 -2.81
C VAL A 675 22.01 14.31 -2.88
N LEU A 676 20.88 14.70 -3.47
CA LEU A 676 19.71 13.81 -3.60
C LEU A 676 20.00 12.57 -4.44
N LYS A 677 20.93 12.65 -5.40
CA LYS A 677 21.38 11.49 -6.19
C LYS A 677 22.02 10.43 -5.30
N TYR A 678 22.85 10.85 -4.35
CA TYR A 678 23.56 9.94 -3.43
C TYR A 678 22.68 9.45 -2.28
N ALA A 679 21.58 10.14 -1.98
CA ALA A 679 20.61 9.69 -0.98
C ALA A 679 19.94 8.35 -1.36
N GLY A 680 20.02 7.94 -2.64
CA GLY A 680 19.45 6.69 -3.13
C GLY A 680 17.93 6.73 -3.21
N LEU A 681 17.37 7.90 -3.53
CA LEU A 681 15.93 8.10 -3.60
C LEU A 681 15.31 7.30 -4.74
N ASP A 682 14.52 6.29 -4.39
CA ASP A 682 13.67 5.60 -5.36
C ASP A 682 12.71 6.63 -5.99
N ARG A 683 12.70 6.69 -7.32
CA ARG A 683 11.88 7.64 -8.09
C ARG A 683 10.39 7.54 -7.73
N ARG A 684 9.88 6.36 -7.32
CA ARG A 684 8.50 6.17 -6.86
C ARG A 684 8.22 6.91 -5.56
N VAL A 685 9.22 7.02 -4.67
CA VAL A 685 9.11 7.76 -3.41
C VAL A 685 9.10 9.26 -3.70
N GLY A 686 9.96 9.71 -4.62
CA GLY A 686 9.92 11.07 -5.18
C GLY A 686 8.54 11.39 -5.76
N ASP A 687 8.05 10.61 -6.72
CA ASP A 687 6.75 10.81 -7.36
C ASP A 687 5.58 10.79 -6.36
N ALA A 688 5.65 9.94 -5.33
CA ALA A 688 4.65 9.90 -4.26
C ALA A 688 4.67 11.17 -3.40
N LEU A 689 5.86 11.70 -3.11
CA LEU A 689 6.02 13.00 -2.46
C LEU A 689 5.43 14.11 -3.33
N CYS A 690 5.78 14.16 -4.62
CA CYS A 690 5.24 15.16 -5.56
C CYS A 690 3.70 15.16 -5.55
N LYS A 691 3.10 13.97 -5.63
CA LYS A 691 1.64 13.79 -5.63
C LYS A 691 1.00 14.18 -4.30
N ALA A 692 1.63 13.87 -3.17
CA ALA A 692 1.10 14.20 -1.85
C ALA A 692 0.97 15.72 -1.66
N TRP A 693 1.85 16.48 -2.31
CA TRP A 693 1.92 17.92 -2.20
C TRP A 693 1.09 18.71 -3.19
N ARG A 694 0.39 18.01 -4.11
CA ARG A 694 -0.55 18.60 -5.08
C ARG A 694 0.02 19.82 -5.82
N LEU A 695 1.33 19.88 -5.99
CA LEU A 695 1.90 20.77 -6.97
C LEU A 695 1.52 20.17 -8.32
N ASP A 696 0.56 20.81 -9.00
CA ASP A 696 0.23 20.57 -10.41
C ASP A 696 1.43 21.01 -11.26
N LEU A 697 2.56 20.34 -11.06
CA LEU A 697 3.62 20.32 -12.03
C LEU A 697 3.05 19.50 -13.18
N SER A 698 2.46 20.19 -14.15
CA SER A 698 2.23 19.63 -15.48
C SER A 698 3.62 19.26 -16.01
N LEU A 699 4.05 18.06 -15.63
CA LEU A 699 5.29 17.45 -16.05
C LEU A 699 5.11 17.18 -17.54
N LYS A 700 5.34 18.20 -18.36
CA LYS A 700 5.84 17.99 -19.72
C LYS A 700 7.10 17.18 -19.50
N ARG A 701 6.99 15.85 -19.62
CA ARG A 701 8.16 15.01 -19.80
C ARG A 701 8.95 15.71 -20.90
N PRO A 702 10.23 16.06 -20.66
CA PRO A 702 11.09 16.37 -21.77
C PRO A 702 10.99 15.13 -22.65
N ASP A 703 10.38 15.26 -23.81
CA ASP A 703 10.58 14.28 -24.86
C ASP A 703 12.09 14.21 -24.99
N ILE A 704 12.66 13.08 -24.55
CA ILE A 704 14.05 12.75 -24.85
C ILE A 704 14.00 12.57 -26.36
N ALA A 705 14.14 13.68 -27.06
CA ALA A 705 14.35 13.72 -28.47
C ALA A 705 15.56 12.81 -28.69
N ASN A 706 15.31 11.70 -29.37
CA ASN A 706 16.37 11.02 -30.09
C ASN A 706 16.95 12.07 -31.03
N SER A 707 18.02 12.72 -30.59
CA SER A 707 18.92 13.51 -31.43
C SER A 707 19.57 12.52 -32.39
N SER A 708 18.85 12.31 -33.48
CA SER A 708 19.27 11.68 -34.72
C SER A 708 19.56 12.85 -35.66
N ASP A 709 20.70 13.49 -35.47
CA ASP A 709 21.33 14.37 -36.45
C ASP A 709 22.82 14.41 -36.14
N ASP A 710 23.54 13.41 -36.64
CA ASP A 710 24.95 13.56 -37.04
C ASP A 710 25.18 12.64 -38.25
N GLU A 711 24.69 13.10 -39.40
CA GLU A 711 25.02 12.55 -40.71
C GLU A 711 26.39 13.10 -41.12
N GLY A 712 27.46 12.37 -40.77
CA GLY A 712 28.81 12.52 -41.29
C GLY A 712 29.17 11.40 -42.28
N PRO A 713 30.03 11.65 -43.28
CA PRO A 713 29.97 10.98 -44.57
C PRO A 713 30.42 9.51 -44.54
N ALA A 714 29.75 8.73 -45.38
CA ALA A 714 29.92 7.31 -45.60
C ALA A 714 31.40 6.86 -45.73
N LYS A 715 31.90 6.12 -44.75
CA LYS A 715 33.01 5.18 -44.95
C LYS A 715 32.45 3.82 -45.32
N LYS A 716 32.60 3.45 -46.59
CA LYS A 716 32.58 2.06 -47.06
C LYS A 716 33.48 1.21 -46.17
N ARG A 717 32.91 0.22 -45.50
CA ARG A 717 33.65 -1.01 -45.14
C ARG A 717 32.86 -2.24 -45.58
N VAL A 718 33.51 -2.94 -46.48
CA VAL A 718 33.27 -4.29 -46.97
C VAL A 718 33.43 -5.29 -45.84
N CYS A 719 32.51 -6.25 -45.75
CA CYS A 719 32.66 -7.68 -45.40
C CYS A 719 31.34 -8.34 -45.88
N GLY A 720 31.27 -9.41 -46.68
CA GLY A 720 32.21 -10.49 -46.92
C GLY A 720 32.03 -11.59 -45.87
N GLY A 721 31.14 -12.56 -46.14
CA GLY A 721 30.92 -13.76 -45.31
C GLY A 721 29.51 -13.90 -44.76
#